data_AF-A0A7S4MGF0-F1
#
_entry.id   AF-A0A7S4MGF0-F1
#
_cell.length_a   1.000
_cell.length_b   1.000
_cell.length_c   1.000
_cell.angle_alpha   90.00
_cell.angle_beta   90.00
_cell.angle_gamma   90.00
#
_symmetry.space_group_name_H-M   'P 1'
#
loop_
_entity.id
_entity.type
_entity.pdbx_description
1 polymer ?
#
loop_
_entity_poly.entity_id
_entity_poly.type
_entity_poly.pdbx_seq_one_letter_code
_entity_poly.pdbx_strand_id
1 'polypeptide(L)'
;MEILADIVEPLEDNEGDEQETEEEPHETFTRVLSICEEILRYTEMGVSHPGIGTGLLQNYIIPSLRHADCVVREKALACLGLYCLLDMKEAAKYLLLFVKVVGSAEPDAVQLVAVRTLFDFLTLFGPETLIKQEKEWPEEFQVWNEEDDEEDDDINDTRSFTIVTLVRCLTQTKNPLIRSTAVEGFAKLLLNNFISDFQIVSVLITLYFHPATDRDQQLTQCLGVFFPAYCLNSPKHTDTLKEAFLPTLERILGSNQYSPLRKVNIEKVVQFMIMHIDMSNTKLPSKSLPGHDELAVGVARLVLNNLSSNKDMSKSLCKVLSSMRIAGTDPDVSSRLSAIVVRLLDKISEKPLLKILNSIQNTLHKNGKKRRSKSPPKRKSPPRKRRRTESPDSRATTRKRRRTNSLRGKTSPNKKARTEDLEENPDTSPDQIDLVQSEREEEEEEERGYSGDEFPNSEEETTEVHEPSKSKRVVISFSGFTMSDNVYNYTYLHSLVKDAKKLGAELVLGNVIDSSITHIVSPPNQRTMKTIVGSITNRWIVVPEWLTKSAKAEKFLREELYGGKTTGKPFKDKKIFISKKFVDENPNKQFNHDILKSLICNAGKGKLVKSDKEADFVLCSKNDPRVSSTDHNISYLTWKGFFEFLQPTVNIL
;
A
#
# COMPACT_ATOMS: atom_id res chain seq x y z
N MET A 1 17.63 -17.62 3.85
CA MET A 1 17.82 -18.85 3.07
C MET A 1 17.66 -18.53 1.59
N GLU A 2 18.66 -18.92 0.81
CA GLU A 2 18.65 -18.93 -0.66
C GLU A 2 17.74 -20.10 -1.07
N ILE A 3 16.48 -19.81 -1.45
CA ILE A 3 15.45 -20.84 -1.68
C ILE A 3 15.88 -21.86 -2.75
N LEU A 4 16.77 -21.49 -3.66
CA LEU A 4 17.28 -22.40 -4.68
C LEU A 4 18.48 -23.25 -4.21
N ALA A 5 19.14 -22.89 -3.10
CA ALA A 5 20.35 -23.55 -2.61
C ALA A 5 20.18 -24.28 -1.26
N ASP A 6 19.30 -23.81 -0.38
CA ASP A 6 19.12 -24.36 0.98
C ASP A 6 18.23 -25.63 1.03
N ILE A 7 17.94 -26.25 -0.12
CA ILE A 7 17.13 -27.47 -0.24
C ILE A 7 18.05 -28.68 -0.12
N VAL A 8 18.49 -28.96 1.10
CA VAL A 8 19.32 -30.12 1.45
C VAL A 8 18.73 -30.83 2.68
N GLU A 9 17.96 -31.88 2.45
CA GLU A 9 18.30 -33.14 3.11
C GLU A 9 19.34 -33.84 2.23
N PRO A 10 20.38 -34.47 2.80
CA PRO A 10 21.20 -35.39 2.03
C PRO A 10 20.28 -36.53 1.54
N LEU A 11 20.47 -36.96 0.29
CA LEU A 11 19.95 -38.25 -0.15
C LEU A 11 20.40 -39.28 0.88
N GLU A 12 19.48 -40.10 1.42
CA GLU A 12 19.82 -41.12 2.41
C GLU A 12 21.05 -41.90 1.95
N ASP A 13 22.11 -41.89 2.77
CA ASP A 13 23.37 -42.57 2.48
C ASP A 13 23.10 -44.08 2.34
N ASN A 14 22.86 -44.50 1.11
CA ASN A 14 22.71 -45.90 0.74
C ASN A 14 24.11 -46.51 0.79
N GLU A 15 24.49 -47.06 1.95
CA GLU A 15 25.83 -47.57 2.28
C GLU A 15 26.45 -48.39 1.12
N GLY A 16 27.26 -47.73 0.29
CA GLY A 16 27.69 -48.30 -0.99
C GLY A 16 28.60 -47.37 -1.81
N ASP A 17 29.90 -47.49 -1.53
CA ASP A 17 31.04 -46.87 -2.24
C ASP A 17 31.12 -45.33 -2.27
N GLU A 18 32.04 -44.79 -1.48
CA GLU A 18 32.59 -43.43 -1.62
C GLU A 18 33.30 -43.28 -2.99
N GLN A 19 32.55 -42.98 -4.04
CA GLN A 19 33.11 -42.35 -5.23
C GLN A 19 33.17 -40.85 -5.00
N GLU A 20 34.38 -40.30 -4.91
CA GLU A 20 34.62 -38.85 -5.03
C GLU A 20 34.06 -38.39 -6.39
N THR A 21 32.86 -37.81 -6.39
CA THR A 21 32.30 -37.18 -7.58
C THR A 21 33.12 -35.95 -7.89
N GLU A 22 33.92 -35.99 -8.97
CA GLU A 22 34.57 -34.82 -9.54
C GLU A 22 33.50 -33.76 -9.83
N GLU A 23 33.42 -32.70 -9.02
CA GLU A 23 32.49 -31.59 -9.28
C GLU A 23 32.79 -31.00 -10.66
N GLU A 24 31.87 -31.16 -11.61
CA GLU A 24 32.03 -30.59 -12.95
C GLU A 24 32.24 -29.07 -12.82
N PRO A 25 33.26 -28.48 -13.48
CA PRO A 25 33.58 -27.08 -13.29
C PRO A 25 32.36 -26.17 -13.54
N HIS A 26 32.09 -25.23 -12.62
CA HIS A 26 31.01 -24.23 -12.75
C HIS A 26 30.99 -23.51 -14.13
N GLU A 27 32.16 -23.35 -14.76
CA GLU A 27 32.29 -22.85 -16.12
C GLU A 27 31.57 -23.72 -17.18
N THR A 28 31.56 -25.04 -17.02
CA THR A 28 30.90 -26.00 -17.93
C THR A 28 29.39 -25.78 -17.90
N PHE A 29 28.77 -25.80 -16.71
CA PHE A 29 27.34 -25.45 -16.54
C PHE A 29 27.02 -24.08 -17.12
N THR A 30 27.84 -23.06 -16.79
CA THR A 30 27.68 -21.68 -17.30
C THR A 30 27.70 -21.62 -18.83
N ARG A 31 28.59 -22.38 -19.49
CA ARG A 31 28.68 -22.47 -20.97
C ARG A 31 27.48 -23.21 -21.55
N VAL A 32 27.11 -24.36 -21.00
CA VAL A 32 25.96 -25.16 -21.46
C VAL A 32 24.66 -24.35 -21.36
N LEU A 33 24.39 -23.76 -20.20
CA LEU A 33 23.20 -22.92 -19.99
C LEU A 33 23.21 -21.69 -20.89
N SER A 34 24.37 -21.09 -21.19
CA SER A 34 24.44 -19.99 -22.17
C SER A 34 24.04 -20.44 -23.58
N ILE A 35 24.36 -21.69 -23.98
CA ILE A 35 23.90 -22.25 -25.26
C ILE A 35 22.38 -22.50 -25.22
N CYS A 36 21.86 -23.05 -24.11
CA CYS A 36 20.42 -23.23 -23.92
C CYS A 36 19.66 -21.89 -23.96
N GLU A 37 20.21 -20.84 -23.34
CA GLU A 37 19.66 -19.48 -23.31
C GLU A 37 19.51 -18.90 -24.72
N GLU A 38 20.54 -18.98 -25.57
CA GLU A 38 20.45 -18.49 -26.96
C GLU A 38 19.53 -19.35 -27.84
N ILE A 39 19.51 -20.67 -27.67
CA ILE A 39 18.57 -21.56 -28.38
C ILE A 39 17.11 -21.18 -28.04
N LEU A 40 16.81 -21.01 -26.75
CA LEU A 40 15.46 -20.67 -26.29
C LEU A 40 15.06 -19.22 -26.63
N ARG A 41 16.03 -18.30 -26.74
CA ARG A 41 15.78 -16.90 -27.15
C ARG A 41 15.39 -16.75 -28.62
N TYR A 42 15.91 -17.60 -29.49
CA TYR A 42 15.74 -17.49 -30.95
C TYR A 42 14.92 -18.62 -31.58
N THR A 43 14.38 -19.55 -30.79
CA THR A 43 13.53 -20.62 -31.33
C THR A 43 12.16 -20.12 -31.80
N GLU A 44 11.75 -20.56 -32.98
CA GLU A 44 10.35 -20.45 -33.47
C GLU A 44 9.54 -21.73 -33.17
N MET A 45 10.14 -22.71 -32.48
CA MET A 45 9.56 -24.02 -32.19
C MET A 45 9.09 -24.09 -30.72
N GLY A 46 7.91 -24.66 -30.50
CA GLY A 46 7.35 -24.86 -29.15
C GLY A 46 7.92 -26.05 -28.38
N VAL A 47 7.48 -26.20 -27.13
CA VAL A 47 7.96 -27.21 -26.16
C VAL A 47 7.81 -28.68 -26.59
N SER A 48 6.98 -28.96 -27.60
CA SER A 48 6.81 -30.30 -28.18
C SER A 48 7.95 -30.73 -29.10
N HIS A 49 8.86 -29.83 -29.48
CA HIS A 49 9.99 -30.18 -30.35
C HIS A 49 11.05 -30.99 -29.57
N PRO A 50 11.52 -32.16 -30.08
CA PRO A 50 12.45 -33.02 -29.34
C PRO A 50 13.76 -32.37 -28.89
N GLY A 51 14.26 -31.36 -29.63
CA GLY A 51 15.46 -30.62 -29.28
C GLY A 51 15.28 -29.49 -28.26
N ILE A 52 14.05 -29.22 -27.80
CA ILE A 52 13.70 -28.10 -26.90
C ILE A 52 12.90 -28.58 -25.68
N GLY A 53 12.08 -29.63 -25.83
CA GLY A 53 11.18 -30.13 -24.81
C GLY A 53 11.85 -30.74 -23.59
N THR A 54 11.19 -31.73 -22.99
CA THR A 54 11.54 -32.28 -21.66
C THR A 54 13.01 -32.65 -21.49
N GLY A 55 13.72 -33.09 -22.53
CA GLY A 55 15.15 -33.42 -22.46
C GLY A 55 16.08 -32.21 -22.21
N LEU A 56 15.73 -31.00 -22.66
CA LEU A 56 16.49 -29.78 -22.34
C LEU A 56 16.20 -29.36 -20.89
N LEU A 57 14.91 -29.38 -20.54
CA LEU A 57 14.40 -28.98 -19.24
C LEU A 57 14.95 -29.86 -18.11
N GLN A 58 14.72 -31.17 -18.17
CA GLN A 58 15.00 -32.11 -17.09
C GLN A 58 16.49 -32.44 -16.91
N ASN A 59 17.28 -32.45 -18.00
CA ASN A 59 18.69 -32.84 -17.91
C ASN A 59 19.65 -31.67 -17.62
N TYR A 60 19.24 -30.42 -17.93
CA TYR A 60 20.13 -29.26 -17.84
C TYR A 60 19.54 -28.11 -17.00
N ILE A 61 18.30 -27.71 -17.29
CA ILE A 61 17.71 -26.51 -16.64
C ILE A 61 17.35 -26.81 -15.19
N ILE A 62 16.52 -27.82 -14.93
CA ILE A 62 16.02 -28.12 -13.58
C ILE A 62 17.15 -28.49 -12.59
N PRO A 63 18.14 -29.33 -12.95
CA PRO A 63 19.26 -29.63 -12.04
C PRO A 63 20.08 -28.39 -11.70
N SER A 64 20.35 -27.54 -12.70
CA SER A 64 21.15 -26.32 -12.52
C SER A 64 20.49 -25.25 -11.64
N LEU A 65 19.18 -25.32 -11.42
CA LEU A 65 18.50 -24.44 -10.46
C LEU A 65 18.96 -24.71 -9.02
N ARG A 66 19.40 -25.93 -8.70
CA ARG A 66 19.84 -26.32 -7.33
C ARG A 66 21.35 -26.14 -7.11
N HIS A 67 22.06 -25.53 -8.06
CA HIS A 67 23.51 -25.43 -8.03
C HIS A 67 24.02 -24.43 -6.98
N ALA A 68 25.12 -24.76 -6.29
CA ALA A 68 25.66 -23.92 -5.20
C ALA A 68 26.10 -22.52 -5.69
N ASP A 69 26.69 -22.41 -6.89
CA ASP A 69 27.02 -21.13 -7.53
C ASP A 69 25.75 -20.42 -8.04
N CYS A 70 25.50 -19.21 -7.52
CA CYS A 70 24.36 -18.38 -7.90
C CYS A 70 24.40 -17.87 -9.35
N VAL A 71 25.57 -17.83 -10.02
CA VAL A 71 25.69 -17.49 -11.45
C VAL A 71 25.11 -18.59 -12.33
N VAL A 72 25.31 -19.85 -11.93
CA VAL A 72 24.70 -21.01 -12.59
C VAL A 72 23.18 -20.97 -12.39
N ARG A 73 22.70 -20.69 -11.17
CA ARG A 73 21.27 -20.54 -10.88
C ARG A 73 20.62 -19.38 -11.63
N GLU A 74 21.27 -18.22 -11.74
CA GLU A 74 20.79 -17.07 -12.52
C GLU A 74 20.52 -17.47 -13.98
N LYS A 75 21.47 -18.18 -14.60
CA LYS A 75 21.32 -18.68 -15.97
C LYS A 75 20.28 -19.79 -16.10
N ALA A 76 20.24 -20.74 -15.18
CA ALA A 76 19.23 -21.79 -15.18
C ALA A 76 17.82 -21.21 -15.09
N LEU A 77 17.63 -20.21 -14.23
CA LEU A 77 16.36 -19.51 -14.06
C LEU A 77 15.98 -18.68 -15.30
N ALA A 78 16.96 -18.08 -15.98
CA ALA A 78 16.74 -17.38 -17.25
C ALA A 78 16.34 -18.36 -18.37
N CYS A 79 17.00 -19.53 -18.47
CA CYS A 79 16.61 -20.61 -19.39
C CYS A 79 15.20 -21.12 -19.09
N LEU A 80 14.86 -21.38 -17.81
CA LEU A 80 13.51 -21.78 -17.42
C LEU A 80 12.47 -20.74 -17.84
N GLY A 81 12.76 -19.46 -17.62
CA GLY A 81 11.89 -18.35 -18.02
C GLY A 81 11.63 -18.32 -19.51
N LEU A 82 12.68 -18.44 -20.34
CA LEU A 82 12.55 -18.50 -21.80
C LEU A 82 11.79 -19.76 -22.26
N TYR A 83 12.03 -20.92 -21.66
CA TYR A 83 11.28 -22.15 -21.94
C TYR A 83 9.78 -21.99 -21.63
N CYS A 84 9.45 -21.38 -20.49
CA CYS A 84 8.06 -21.10 -20.10
C CYS A 84 7.35 -20.13 -21.05
N LEU A 85 8.05 -19.19 -21.68
CA LEU A 85 7.46 -18.29 -22.69
C LEU A 85 6.99 -19.03 -23.96
N LEU A 86 7.40 -20.29 -24.16
CA LEU A 86 6.98 -21.11 -25.31
C LEU A 86 5.61 -21.77 -25.11
N ASP A 87 5.13 -21.98 -23.88
CA ASP A 87 3.81 -22.56 -23.59
C ASP A 87 3.21 -22.06 -22.27
N MET A 88 1.94 -21.63 -22.32
CA MET A 88 1.22 -21.06 -21.18
C MET A 88 1.07 -22.04 -20.00
N LYS A 89 0.99 -23.36 -20.25
CA LYS A 89 0.90 -24.37 -19.19
C LYS A 89 2.22 -24.51 -18.45
N GLU A 90 3.35 -24.44 -19.14
CA GLU A 90 4.68 -24.45 -18.51
C GLU A 90 4.88 -23.15 -17.70
N ALA A 91 4.47 -22.00 -18.24
CA ALA A 91 4.48 -20.75 -17.48
C ALA A 91 3.60 -20.79 -16.23
N ALA A 92 2.41 -21.40 -16.30
CA ALA A 92 1.56 -21.63 -15.13
C ALA A 92 2.21 -22.61 -14.13
N LYS A 93 2.77 -23.73 -14.61
CA LYS A 93 3.45 -24.76 -13.81
C LYS A 93 4.58 -24.17 -12.95
N TYR A 94 5.40 -23.27 -13.51
CA TYR A 94 6.54 -22.70 -12.79
C TYR A 94 6.28 -21.30 -12.20
N LEU A 95 5.07 -20.74 -12.33
CA LEU A 95 4.75 -19.37 -11.89
C LEU A 95 5.18 -19.12 -10.43
N LEU A 96 4.77 -19.99 -9.52
CA LEU A 96 5.02 -19.86 -8.08
C LEU A 96 6.50 -19.96 -7.71
N LEU A 97 7.32 -20.70 -8.47
CA LEU A 97 8.77 -20.77 -8.27
C LEU A 97 9.39 -19.38 -8.45
N PHE A 98 9.07 -18.70 -9.55
CA PHE A 98 9.55 -17.33 -9.77
C PHE A 98 9.04 -16.36 -8.69
N VAL A 99 7.81 -16.52 -8.21
CA VAL A 99 7.28 -15.67 -7.13
C VAL A 99 8.00 -15.93 -5.79
N LYS A 100 8.23 -17.19 -5.39
CA LYS A 100 9.02 -17.53 -4.18
C LYS A 100 10.45 -16.98 -4.33
N VAL A 101 11.11 -17.12 -5.49
CA VAL A 101 12.45 -16.54 -5.74
C VAL A 101 12.49 -15.02 -5.52
N VAL A 102 11.49 -14.26 -5.99
CA VAL A 102 11.41 -12.80 -5.74
C VAL A 102 11.19 -12.46 -4.25
N GLY A 103 10.50 -13.33 -3.50
CA GLY A 103 10.28 -13.17 -2.06
C GLY A 103 11.44 -13.64 -1.16
N SER A 104 12.41 -14.36 -1.73
CA SER A 104 13.47 -15.08 -1.02
C SER A 104 14.65 -14.21 -0.56
N ALA A 105 15.68 -14.84 0.00
CA ALA A 105 16.99 -14.24 0.21
C ALA A 105 18.00 -14.53 -0.93
N GLU A 106 17.56 -15.01 -2.10
CA GLU A 106 18.44 -15.16 -3.29
C GLU A 106 19.16 -13.84 -3.65
N PRO A 107 20.34 -13.89 -4.27
CA PRO A 107 21.05 -12.70 -4.73
C PRO A 107 20.23 -11.83 -5.70
N ASP A 108 20.45 -10.50 -5.63
CA ASP A 108 19.74 -9.50 -6.45
C ASP A 108 19.71 -9.81 -7.96
N ALA A 109 20.73 -10.51 -8.50
CA ALA A 109 20.80 -10.89 -9.91
C ALA A 109 19.77 -11.99 -10.27
N VAL A 110 19.68 -13.04 -9.44
CA VAL A 110 18.68 -14.12 -9.56
C VAL A 110 17.25 -13.55 -9.38
N GLN A 111 17.04 -12.69 -8.38
CA GLN A 111 15.76 -12.00 -8.18
C GLN A 111 15.37 -11.13 -9.39
N LEU A 112 16.34 -10.43 -9.99
CA LEU A 112 16.11 -9.58 -11.17
C LEU A 112 15.67 -10.40 -12.40
N VAL A 113 16.24 -11.58 -12.62
CA VAL A 113 15.78 -12.52 -13.65
C VAL A 113 14.32 -12.89 -13.38
N ALA A 114 14.00 -13.32 -12.15
CA ALA A 114 12.63 -13.71 -11.80
C ALA A 114 11.60 -12.57 -11.98
N VAL A 115 11.93 -11.35 -11.57
CA VAL A 115 11.04 -10.18 -11.78
C VAL A 115 10.80 -9.92 -13.28
N ARG A 116 11.84 -10.02 -14.13
CA ARG A 116 11.68 -9.86 -15.60
C ARG A 116 10.76 -10.93 -16.16
N THR A 117 11.05 -12.19 -15.88
CA THR A 117 10.27 -13.34 -16.35
C THR A 117 8.80 -13.26 -15.93
N LEU A 118 8.51 -12.86 -14.69
CA LEU A 118 7.13 -12.65 -14.24
C LEU A 118 6.40 -11.57 -15.05
N PHE A 119 7.05 -10.44 -15.37
CA PHE A 119 6.42 -9.43 -16.23
C PHE A 119 6.26 -9.90 -17.68
N ASP A 120 7.19 -10.70 -18.21
CA ASP A 120 7.08 -11.28 -19.54
C ASP A 120 5.91 -12.30 -19.59
N PHE A 121 5.75 -13.15 -18.57
CA PHE A 121 4.58 -14.04 -18.42
C PHE A 121 3.26 -13.25 -18.41
N LEU A 122 3.16 -12.23 -17.54
CA LEU A 122 1.93 -11.43 -17.39
C LEU A 122 1.62 -10.58 -18.63
N THR A 123 2.61 -10.17 -19.42
CA THR A 123 2.41 -9.41 -20.67
C THR A 123 2.16 -10.30 -21.89
N LEU A 124 2.65 -11.54 -21.90
CA LEU A 124 2.43 -12.50 -23.00
C LEU A 124 1.11 -13.27 -22.85
N PHE A 125 0.86 -13.87 -21.68
CA PHE A 125 -0.30 -14.76 -21.45
C PHE A 125 -1.49 -14.06 -20.75
N GLY A 126 -1.25 -12.87 -20.21
CA GLY A 126 -2.24 -12.07 -19.49
C GLY A 126 -2.38 -12.50 -18.01
N PRO A 127 -2.53 -11.54 -17.08
CA PRO A 127 -2.59 -11.81 -15.64
C PRO A 127 -3.78 -12.70 -15.28
N GLU A 128 -4.97 -12.41 -15.81
CA GLU A 128 -6.18 -13.18 -15.52
C GLU A 128 -6.08 -14.67 -15.86
N THR A 129 -5.31 -15.05 -16.88
CA THR A 129 -5.19 -16.44 -17.33
C THR A 129 -4.29 -17.22 -16.38
N LEU A 130 -3.09 -16.68 -16.12
CA LEU A 130 -2.07 -17.31 -15.28
C LEU A 130 -2.50 -17.39 -13.81
N ILE A 131 -3.04 -16.29 -13.27
CA ILE A 131 -3.44 -16.19 -11.86
C ILE A 131 -4.58 -17.16 -11.51
N LYS A 132 -5.47 -17.48 -12.47
CA LYS A 132 -6.51 -18.50 -12.24
C LYS A 132 -5.95 -19.93 -12.09
N GLN A 133 -4.70 -20.16 -12.52
CA GLN A 133 -3.95 -21.40 -12.37
C GLN A 133 -2.94 -21.34 -11.18
N GLU A 134 -2.89 -20.23 -10.43
CA GLU A 134 -2.06 -20.05 -9.22
C GLU A 134 -2.67 -20.90 -8.08
N LYS A 135 -2.43 -22.23 -8.11
CA LYS A 135 -3.08 -23.21 -7.20
C LYS A 135 -2.16 -24.26 -6.59
N GLU A 136 -1.25 -24.85 -7.36
CA GLU A 136 -0.44 -25.99 -6.89
C GLU A 136 1.00 -25.90 -7.40
N TRP A 137 1.94 -26.47 -6.65
CA TRP A 137 3.33 -26.63 -7.07
C TRP A 137 3.49 -27.88 -7.96
N PRO A 138 4.40 -27.85 -8.95
CA PRO A 138 4.70 -29.04 -9.75
C PRO A 138 5.30 -30.16 -8.91
N GLU A 139 4.93 -31.42 -9.19
CA GLU A 139 5.34 -32.62 -8.45
C GLU A 139 6.86 -32.73 -8.23
N GLU A 140 7.65 -32.37 -9.24
CA GLU A 140 9.13 -32.30 -9.22
C GLU A 140 9.71 -31.36 -8.13
N PHE A 141 8.85 -30.52 -7.54
CA PHE A 141 9.13 -29.51 -6.52
C PHE A 141 8.18 -29.61 -5.32
N GLN A 142 7.32 -30.63 -5.19
CA GLN A 142 6.37 -30.74 -4.05
C GLN A 142 7.06 -30.89 -2.69
N VAL A 143 8.26 -31.49 -2.67
CA VAL A 143 9.16 -31.53 -1.49
C VAL A 143 9.50 -30.11 -0.97
N TRP A 144 9.27 -29.06 -1.77
CA TRP A 144 9.59 -27.65 -1.44
C TRP A 144 8.42 -26.92 -0.76
N ASN A 145 7.37 -27.64 -0.33
CA ASN A 145 6.20 -27.08 0.38
C ASN A 145 6.04 -27.60 1.82
N GLU A 146 6.73 -28.67 2.23
CA GLU A 146 6.43 -29.36 3.50
C GLU A 146 6.87 -28.61 4.77
N GLU A 147 7.68 -27.55 4.66
CA GLU A 147 8.17 -26.77 5.82
C GLU A 147 7.57 -25.37 6.02
N ASP A 148 6.94 -24.77 4.99
CA ASP A 148 6.54 -23.34 5.01
C ASP A 148 5.02 -23.10 4.85
N ASP A 149 4.24 -24.10 4.41
CA ASP A 149 2.80 -23.96 4.10
C ASP A 149 1.90 -24.38 5.29
N GLU A 150 2.06 -23.72 6.45
CA GLU A 150 1.01 -23.67 7.47
C GLU A 150 -0.08 -22.68 7.02
N GLU A 151 -1.10 -23.20 6.33
CA GLU A 151 -2.25 -22.50 5.72
C GLU A 151 -2.62 -21.16 6.41
N ASP A 152 -2.26 -20.03 5.79
CA ASP A 152 -2.63 -18.67 6.23
C ASP A 152 -4.08 -18.36 5.78
N ASP A 153 -5.01 -19.27 6.12
CA ASP A 153 -6.37 -19.42 5.58
C ASP A 153 -7.38 -18.36 6.09
N ASP A 154 -6.87 -17.28 6.70
CA ASP A 154 -7.64 -16.14 7.24
C ASP A 154 -7.41 -14.85 6.43
N ILE A 155 -7.06 -14.98 5.14
CA ILE A 155 -6.99 -13.87 4.18
C ILE A 155 -7.86 -14.17 2.95
N ASN A 156 -9.14 -13.81 3.06
CA ASN A 156 -10.03 -13.56 1.92
C ASN A 156 -9.66 -12.23 1.21
N ASP A 157 -8.37 -12.03 0.87
CA ASP A 157 -7.94 -10.95 -0.01
C ASP A 157 -7.99 -11.46 -1.45
N THR A 158 -8.87 -10.87 -2.25
CA THR A 158 -9.12 -11.24 -3.65
C THR A 158 -7.97 -10.84 -4.59
N ARG A 159 -6.73 -10.79 -4.08
CA ARG A 159 -5.52 -10.31 -4.76
C ARG A 159 -4.54 -11.44 -4.97
N SER A 160 -4.09 -11.59 -6.21
CA SER A 160 -3.02 -12.54 -6.58
C SER A 160 -1.74 -12.31 -5.78
N PHE A 161 -1.18 -13.41 -5.29
CA PHE A 161 0.11 -13.44 -4.61
C PHE A 161 1.24 -12.95 -5.52
N THR A 162 1.25 -13.37 -6.80
CA THR A 162 2.12 -12.83 -7.86
C THR A 162 2.10 -11.30 -7.91
N ILE A 163 0.91 -10.69 -8.00
CA ILE A 163 0.78 -9.22 -8.11
C ILE A 163 1.25 -8.53 -6.83
N VAL A 164 0.92 -9.07 -5.65
CA VAL A 164 1.37 -8.52 -4.36
C VAL A 164 2.89 -8.52 -4.26
N THR A 165 3.56 -9.62 -4.64
CA THR A 165 5.02 -9.73 -4.63
C THR A 165 5.69 -8.78 -5.62
N LEU A 166 5.13 -8.58 -6.81
CA LEU A 166 5.60 -7.55 -7.74
C LEU A 166 5.40 -6.12 -7.20
N VAL A 167 4.30 -5.83 -6.49
CA VAL A 167 4.10 -4.53 -5.82
C VAL A 167 5.09 -4.32 -4.65
N ARG A 168 5.54 -5.38 -3.96
CA ARG A 168 6.65 -5.28 -3.00
C ARG A 168 7.94 -4.83 -3.69
N CYS A 169 8.22 -5.27 -4.91
CA CYS A 169 9.38 -4.81 -5.70
C CYS A 169 9.37 -3.30 -6.01
N LEU A 170 8.20 -2.66 -6.07
CA LEU A 170 8.12 -1.20 -6.23
C LEU A 170 8.57 -0.43 -4.98
N THR A 171 8.37 -0.99 -3.78
CA THR A 171 8.35 -0.21 -2.52
C THR A 171 9.32 -0.70 -1.45
N GLN A 172 9.72 -1.97 -1.46
CA GLN A 172 10.48 -2.62 -0.39
C GLN A 172 11.91 -2.99 -0.80
N THR A 173 12.18 -3.19 -2.10
CA THR A 173 13.54 -3.53 -2.57
C THR A 173 14.54 -2.40 -2.34
N LYS A 174 15.77 -2.79 -1.99
CA LYS A 174 16.93 -1.90 -1.90
C LYS A 174 17.58 -1.68 -3.26
N ASN A 175 17.46 -2.64 -4.18
CA ASN A 175 18.11 -2.61 -5.49
C ASN A 175 17.34 -1.69 -6.47
N PRO A 176 17.97 -0.65 -7.04
CA PRO A 176 17.30 0.27 -7.96
C PRO A 176 16.92 -0.38 -9.29
N LEU A 177 17.69 -1.37 -9.77
CA LEU A 177 17.44 -2.05 -11.04
C LEU A 177 16.21 -2.97 -10.95
N ILE A 178 16.03 -3.68 -9.83
CA ILE A 178 14.79 -4.44 -9.55
C ILE A 178 13.59 -3.51 -9.52
N ARG A 179 13.68 -2.38 -8.79
CA ARG A 179 12.60 -1.39 -8.71
C ARG A 179 12.28 -0.76 -10.07
N SER A 180 13.29 -0.40 -10.86
CA SER A 180 13.12 0.14 -12.21
C SER A 180 12.48 -0.87 -13.16
N THR A 181 12.88 -2.14 -13.08
CA THR A 181 12.27 -3.24 -13.84
C THR A 181 10.80 -3.41 -13.45
N ALA A 182 10.46 -3.36 -12.16
CA ALA A 182 9.08 -3.43 -11.69
C ALA A 182 8.23 -2.23 -12.13
N VAL A 183 8.80 -1.02 -12.11
CA VAL A 183 8.16 0.20 -12.64
C VAL A 183 7.85 0.05 -14.13
N GLU A 184 8.80 -0.44 -14.94
CA GLU A 184 8.61 -0.67 -16.37
C GLU A 184 7.57 -1.76 -16.64
N GLY A 185 7.62 -2.87 -15.89
CA GLY A 185 6.65 -3.98 -15.99
C GLY A 185 5.22 -3.53 -15.70
N PHE A 186 4.98 -2.83 -14.59
CA PHE A 186 3.66 -2.29 -14.29
C PHE A 186 3.21 -1.22 -15.28
N ALA A 187 4.13 -0.39 -15.80
CA ALA A 187 3.82 0.57 -16.86
C ALA A 187 3.34 -0.15 -18.15
N LYS A 188 3.98 -1.26 -18.56
CA LYS A 188 3.55 -2.09 -19.70
C LYS A 188 2.17 -2.72 -19.46
N LEU A 189 1.92 -3.30 -18.28
CA LEU A 189 0.64 -3.93 -17.95
C LEU A 189 -0.52 -2.92 -17.92
N LEU A 190 -0.31 -1.76 -17.29
CA LEU A 190 -1.29 -0.66 -17.25
C LEU A 190 -1.58 -0.10 -18.65
N LEU A 191 -0.53 0.21 -19.44
CA LEU A 191 -0.69 0.83 -20.75
C LEU A 191 -1.50 -0.01 -21.74
N ASN A 192 -1.39 -1.34 -21.63
CA ASN A 192 -2.10 -2.31 -22.47
C ASN A 192 -3.45 -2.77 -21.91
N ASN A 193 -3.91 -2.22 -20.76
CA ASN A 193 -5.13 -2.64 -20.06
C ASN A 193 -5.13 -4.10 -19.55
N PHE A 194 -3.96 -4.73 -19.37
CA PHE A 194 -3.87 -6.03 -18.70
C PHE A 194 -4.24 -5.93 -17.22
N ILE A 195 -3.97 -4.78 -16.59
CA ILE A 195 -4.44 -4.42 -15.25
C ILE A 195 -5.00 -2.99 -15.25
N SER A 196 -5.89 -2.70 -14.30
CA SER A 196 -6.50 -1.38 -14.10
C SER A 196 -6.61 -1.08 -12.60
N ASP A 197 -5.48 -0.83 -11.94
CA ASP A 197 -5.41 -0.56 -10.50
C ASP A 197 -4.90 0.86 -10.20
N PHE A 198 -5.77 1.68 -9.60
CA PHE A 198 -5.46 3.04 -9.19
C PHE A 198 -4.48 3.13 -8.00
N GLN A 199 -4.36 2.08 -7.18
CA GLN A 199 -3.35 2.02 -6.12
C GLN A 199 -1.95 1.87 -6.70
N ILE A 200 -1.77 1.03 -7.72
CA ILE A 200 -0.49 0.89 -8.43
C ILE A 200 -0.13 2.21 -9.12
N VAL A 201 -1.07 2.84 -9.84
CA VAL A 201 -0.87 4.18 -10.43
C VAL A 201 -0.44 5.20 -9.36
N SER A 202 -1.08 5.19 -8.18
CA SER A 202 -0.71 6.07 -7.07
C SER A 202 0.70 5.80 -6.51
N VAL A 203 1.13 4.53 -6.43
CA VAL A 203 2.50 4.16 -6.05
C VAL A 203 3.50 4.63 -7.11
N LEU A 204 3.23 4.44 -8.40
CA LEU A 204 4.10 4.92 -9.49
C LEU A 204 4.27 6.44 -9.46
N ILE A 205 3.20 7.22 -9.25
CA ILE A 205 3.29 8.69 -9.12
C ILE A 205 4.10 9.06 -7.87
N THR A 206 3.89 8.35 -6.76
CA THR A 206 4.66 8.57 -5.53
C THR A 206 6.15 8.32 -5.76
N LEU A 207 6.52 7.26 -6.49
CA LEU A 207 7.90 6.93 -6.86
C LEU A 207 8.53 7.95 -7.81
N TYR A 208 7.77 8.48 -8.78
CA TYR A 208 8.27 9.50 -9.71
C TYR A 208 8.69 10.80 -9.01
N PHE A 209 8.06 11.11 -7.86
CA PHE A 209 8.39 12.28 -7.05
C PHE A 209 9.20 11.96 -5.78
N HIS A 210 9.63 10.73 -5.55
CA HIS A 210 10.28 10.33 -4.30
C HIS A 210 11.76 10.76 -4.27
N PRO A 211 12.26 11.56 -3.29
CA PRO A 211 13.63 12.09 -3.35
C PRO A 211 14.77 11.05 -3.29
N ALA A 212 14.47 9.77 -2.98
CA ALA A 212 15.45 8.69 -3.08
C ALA A 212 15.57 8.05 -4.48
N THR A 213 14.63 8.33 -5.39
CA THR A 213 14.67 7.89 -6.80
C THR A 213 15.24 8.97 -7.73
N ASP A 214 15.64 10.15 -7.22
CA ASP A 214 16.28 11.23 -8.00
C ASP A 214 17.54 10.78 -8.78
N ARG A 215 18.20 9.69 -8.35
CA ARG A 215 19.38 9.09 -9.01
C ARG A 215 19.02 7.92 -9.94
N ASP A 216 17.76 7.50 -9.95
CA ASP A 216 17.25 6.34 -10.67
C ASP A 216 16.75 6.80 -12.05
N GLN A 217 17.70 6.99 -12.97
CA GLN A 217 17.41 7.59 -14.28
C GLN A 217 16.47 6.70 -15.13
N GLN A 218 16.58 5.36 -15.00
CA GLN A 218 15.70 4.43 -15.71
C GLN A 218 14.25 4.58 -15.23
N LEU A 219 14.01 4.57 -13.91
CA LEU A 219 12.69 4.79 -13.29
C LEU A 219 12.07 6.12 -13.74
N THR A 220 12.84 7.21 -13.64
CA THR A 220 12.34 8.56 -13.91
C THR A 220 12.07 8.79 -15.39
N GLN A 221 12.89 8.26 -16.29
CA GLN A 221 12.63 8.31 -17.74
C GLN A 221 11.45 7.42 -18.14
N CYS A 222 11.37 6.19 -17.62
CA CYS A 222 10.25 5.28 -17.88
C CYS A 222 8.91 5.93 -17.52
N LEU A 223 8.78 6.45 -16.29
CA LEU A 223 7.56 7.12 -15.83
C LEU A 223 7.29 8.44 -16.57
N GLY A 224 8.33 9.21 -16.91
CA GLY A 224 8.21 10.43 -17.69
C GLY A 224 7.63 10.23 -19.10
N VAL A 225 7.88 9.07 -19.72
CA VAL A 225 7.27 8.68 -21.01
C VAL A 225 5.92 7.97 -20.81
N PHE A 226 5.81 7.12 -19.79
CA PHE A 226 4.60 6.34 -19.49
C PHE A 226 3.40 7.23 -19.20
N PHE A 227 3.48 8.20 -18.28
CA PHE A 227 2.29 8.94 -17.86
C PHE A 227 1.61 9.72 -19.01
N PRO A 228 2.33 10.42 -19.90
CA PRO A 228 1.74 11.02 -21.10
C PRO A 228 1.12 9.98 -22.04
N ALA A 229 1.82 8.89 -22.33
CA ALA A 229 1.32 7.83 -23.21
C ALA A 229 0.04 7.18 -22.65
N TYR A 230 0.04 6.86 -21.35
CA TYR A 230 -1.07 6.25 -20.63
C TYR A 230 -2.34 7.11 -20.73
N CYS A 231 -2.25 8.39 -20.37
CA CYS A 231 -3.42 9.28 -20.33
C CYS A 231 -3.97 9.63 -21.72
N LEU A 232 -3.11 9.64 -22.75
CA LEU A 232 -3.51 9.88 -24.14
C LEU A 232 -4.10 8.62 -24.82
N ASN A 233 -3.77 7.41 -24.35
CA ASN A 233 -4.19 6.16 -24.98
C ASN A 233 -5.70 5.86 -24.77
N SER A 234 -6.26 6.16 -23.59
CA SER A 234 -7.68 5.86 -23.30
C SER A 234 -8.30 6.78 -22.24
N PRO A 235 -9.60 7.14 -22.36
CA PRO A 235 -10.34 7.78 -21.29
C PRO A 235 -10.32 6.97 -19.98
N LYS A 236 -10.36 5.62 -20.06
CA LYS A 236 -10.29 4.74 -18.90
C LYS A 236 -9.03 4.98 -18.07
N HIS A 237 -7.88 5.14 -18.73
CA HIS A 237 -6.61 5.44 -18.07
C HIS A 237 -6.63 6.80 -17.36
N THR A 238 -7.30 7.80 -17.95
CA THR A 238 -7.54 9.08 -17.28
C THR A 238 -8.45 8.91 -16.05
N ASP A 239 -9.47 8.06 -16.12
CA ASP A 239 -10.36 7.80 -14.99
C ASP A 239 -9.64 7.06 -13.85
N THR A 240 -8.83 6.04 -14.15
CA THR A 240 -7.92 5.40 -13.18
C THR A 240 -6.95 6.42 -12.54
N LEU A 241 -6.47 7.40 -13.31
CA LEU A 241 -5.63 8.48 -12.77
C LEU A 241 -6.41 9.44 -11.84
N LYS A 242 -7.71 9.70 -12.11
CA LYS A 242 -8.57 10.47 -11.19
C LYS A 242 -8.80 9.70 -9.89
N GLU A 243 -9.03 8.40 -9.95
CA GLU A 243 -9.18 7.53 -8.78
C GLU A 243 -7.89 7.49 -7.94
N ALA A 244 -6.73 7.44 -8.60
CA ALA A 244 -5.42 7.50 -7.96
C ALA A 244 -5.10 8.87 -7.28
N PHE A 245 -5.90 9.92 -7.53
CA PHE A 245 -5.60 11.28 -7.08
C PHE A 245 -5.58 11.42 -5.55
N LEU A 246 -6.67 11.08 -4.87
CA LEU A 246 -6.75 11.21 -3.40
C LEU A 246 -5.77 10.26 -2.68
N PRO A 247 -5.66 8.96 -3.04
CA PRO A 247 -4.66 8.06 -2.45
C PRO A 247 -3.22 8.56 -2.59
N THR A 248 -2.89 9.26 -3.68
CA THR A 248 -1.55 9.85 -3.87
C THR A 248 -1.30 10.99 -2.89
N LEU A 249 -2.29 11.88 -2.70
CA LEU A 249 -2.17 12.96 -1.71
C LEU A 249 -2.10 12.42 -0.29
N GLU A 250 -2.89 11.40 0.05
CA GLU A 250 -2.86 10.73 1.36
C GLU A 250 -1.51 10.04 1.61
N ARG A 251 -0.98 9.30 0.62
CA ARG A 251 0.31 8.60 0.71
C ARG A 251 1.49 9.57 0.93
N ILE A 252 1.49 10.72 0.26
CA ILE A 252 2.55 11.74 0.41
C ILE A 252 2.37 12.56 1.69
N LEU A 253 1.17 13.09 1.97
CA LEU A 253 0.92 14.00 3.10
C LEU A 253 0.69 13.29 4.44
N GLY A 254 0.30 12.01 4.42
CA GLY A 254 0.22 11.13 5.58
C GLY A 254 1.56 10.49 5.97
N SER A 255 2.61 10.65 5.13
CA SER A 255 3.94 10.11 5.41
C SER A 255 4.51 10.57 6.76
N ASN A 256 5.22 9.68 7.45
CA ASN A 256 5.80 10.00 8.77
C ASN A 256 6.89 11.10 8.67
N GLN A 257 7.21 11.74 9.80
CA GLN A 257 8.15 12.88 9.84
C GLN A 257 9.60 12.56 9.40
N TYR A 258 9.96 11.28 9.32
CA TYR A 258 11.28 10.82 8.88
C TYR A 258 11.31 10.41 7.41
N SER A 259 10.15 10.33 6.74
CA SER A 259 10.06 9.93 5.33
C SER A 259 10.61 11.01 4.39
N PRO A 260 11.41 10.64 3.36
CA PRO A 260 11.80 11.57 2.30
C PRO A 260 10.61 12.25 1.61
N LEU A 261 9.43 11.60 1.59
CA LEU A 261 8.19 12.15 1.02
C LEU A 261 7.77 13.50 1.61
N ARG A 262 8.16 13.82 2.85
CA ARG A 262 7.91 15.15 3.46
C ARG A 262 8.61 16.31 2.76
N LYS A 263 9.66 16.03 1.97
CA LYS A 263 10.37 17.05 1.17
C LYS A 263 9.71 17.31 -0.19
N VAL A 264 8.74 16.48 -0.59
CA VAL A 264 8.08 16.58 -1.90
C VAL A 264 7.19 17.80 -1.95
N ASN A 265 7.33 18.61 -3.00
CA ASN A 265 6.43 19.72 -3.24
C ASN A 265 5.10 19.20 -3.79
N ILE A 266 4.09 19.09 -2.93
CA ILE A 266 2.75 18.60 -3.27
C ILE A 266 2.06 19.42 -4.38
N GLU A 267 2.37 20.71 -4.51
CA GLU A 267 1.81 21.58 -5.55
C GLU A 267 2.32 21.13 -6.94
N LYS A 268 3.58 20.66 -7.05
CA LYS A 268 4.11 20.07 -8.28
C LYS A 268 3.46 18.73 -8.62
N VAL A 269 3.22 17.87 -7.63
CA VAL A 269 2.54 16.58 -7.82
C VAL A 269 1.12 16.80 -8.33
N VAL A 270 0.38 17.71 -7.70
CA VAL A 270 -0.98 18.07 -8.11
C VAL A 270 -1.00 18.69 -9.51
N GLN A 271 -0.09 19.62 -9.81
CA GLN A 271 0.02 20.21 -11.14
C GLN A 271 0.30 19.15 -12.20
N PHE A 272 1.17 18.18 -11.91
CA PHE A 272 1.47 17.05 -12.80
C PHE A 272 0.24 16.18 -13.04
N MET A 273 -0.49 15.77 -11.99
CA MET A 273 -1.69 14.95 -12.13
C MET A 273 -2.80 15.69 -12.87
N ILE A 274 -3.05 16.96 -12.54
CA ILE A 274 -4.01 17.83 -13.24
C ILE A 274 -3.67 17.95 -14.72
N MET A 275 -2.40 18.19 -15.06
CA MET A 275 -1.95 18.29 -16.45
C MET A 275 -2.23 16.99 -17.23
N HIS A 276 -2.00 15.83 -16.62
CA HIS A 276 -2.24 14.54 -17.25
C HIS A 276 -3.73 14.20 -17.39
N ILE A 277 -4.56 14.56 -16.40
CA ILE A 277 -6.02 14.43 -16.48
C ILE A 277 -6.61 15.38 -17.54
N ASP A 278 -5.99 16.54 -17.77
CA ASP A 278 -6.39 17.49 -18.81
C ASP A 278 -6.02 17.02 -20.24
N MET A 279 -4.99 16.18 -20.41
CA MET A 279 -4.48 15.78 -21.74
C MET A 279 -5.48 15.00 -22.60
N SER A 280 -6.39 14.22 -22.01
CA SER A 280 -7.42 13.49 -22.76
C SER A 280 -8.60 14.37 -23.21
N ASN A 281 -8.70 15.61 -22.74
CA ASN A 281 -9.86 16.49 -22.94
C ASN A 281 -9.67 17.55 -24.05
N THR A 282 -8.91 17.21 -25.11
CA THR A 282 -8.51 18.12 -26.21
C THR A 282 -9.64 18.81 -26.99
N LYS A 283 -10.90 18.38 -26.82
CA LYS A 283 -12.08 18.89 -27.56
C LYS A 283 -12.92 19.92 -26.81
N LEU A 284 -12.62 20.23 -25.54
CA LEU A 284 -13.40 21.15 -24.73
C LEU A 284 -12.73 22.54 -24.65
N PRO A 285 -13.50 23.65 -24.81
CA PRO A 285 -12.96 24.98 -24.58
C PRO A 285 -12.50 25.12 -23.12
N SER A 286 -11.36 25.79 -22.93
CA SER A 286 -10.52 25.86 -21.71
C SER A 286 -11.14 26.41 -20.41
N LYS A 287 -12.46 26.45 -20.30
CA LYS A 287 -13.23 27.08 -19.21
C LYS A 287 -14.15 26.12 -18.44
N SER A 288 -14.17 24.83 -18.79
CA SER A 288 -14.77 23.76 -17.97
C SER A 288 -14.25 22.40 -18.44
N LEU A 289 -13.40 21.75 -17.64
CA LEU A 289 -12.94 20.38 -17.90
C LEU A 289 -13.62 19.41 -16.91
N PRO A 290 -14.37 18.40 -17.40
CA PRO A 290 -15.08 17.44 -16.55
C PRO A 290 -14.14 16.68 -15.61
N GLY A 291 -14.45 16.68 -14.32
CA GLY A 291 -13.76 15.87 -13.30
C GLY A 291 -13.05 16.67 -12.21
N HIS A 292 -12.55 17.88 -12.51
CA HIS A 292 -11.89 18.74 -11.49
C HIS A 292 -12.78 19.05 -10.30
N ASP A 293 -14.08 19.20 -10.54
CA ASP A 293 -15.06 19.55 -9.53
C ASP A 293 -15.26 18.42 -8.49
N GLU A 294 -15.26 17.16 -8.93
CA GLU A 294 -15.38 16.01 -8.03
C GLU A 294 -14.07 15.75 -7.27
N LEU A 295 -12.91 15.96 -7.92
CA LEU A 295 -11.61 15.97 -7.25
C LEU A 295 -11.53 17.07 -6.18
N ALA A 296 -12.09 18.26 -6.45
CA ALA A 296 -12.18 19.35 -5.48
C ALA A 296 -13.10 19.00 -4.29
N VAL A 297 -14.21 18.31 -4.52
CA VAL A 297 -15.06 17.73 -3.46
C VAL A 297 -14.25 16.73 -2.62
N GLY A 298 -13.51 15.83 -3.26
CA GLY A 298 -12.64 14.86 -2.60
C GLY A 298 -11.59 15.52 -1.70
N VAL A 299 -10.83 16.48 -2.23
CA VAL A 299 -9.84 17.25 -1.47
C VAL A 299 -10.49 18.02 -0.32
N ALA A 300 -11.65 18.64 -0.53
CA ALA A 300 -12.35 19.37 0.52
C ALA A 300 -12.81 18.46 1.67
N ARG A 301 -13.25 17.22 1.39
CA ARG A 301 -13.51 16.19 2.42
C ARG A 301 -12.22 15.81 3.14
N LEU A 302 -11.12 15.60 2.41
CA LEU A 302 -9.84 15.22 3.00
C LEU A 302 -9.28 16.31 3.94
N VAL A 303 -9.46 17.59 3.60
CA VAL A 303 -9.20 18.72 4.52
C VAL A 303 -10.04 18.56 5.79
N LEU A 304 -11.36 18.39 5.64
CA LEU A 304 -12.33 18.35 6.75
C LEU A 304 -12.02 17.22 7.75
N ASN A 305 -11.65 16.04 7.24
CA ASN A 305 -11.30 14.87 8.04
C ASN A 305 -9.98 15.03 8.80
N ASN A 306 -9.04 15.83 8.30
CA ASN A 306 -7.70 15.99 8.89
C ASN A 306 -7.55 17.25 9.78
N LEU A 307 -8.56 18.11 9.89
CA LEU A 307 -8.51 19.39 10.62
C LEU A 307 -7.99 19.29 12.06
N SER A 308 -8.44 18.26 12.79
CA SER A 308 -8.03 17.98 14.17
C SER A 308 -6.68 17.27 14.23
N SER A 309 -6.47 16.29 13.36
CA SER A 309 -5.36 15.32 13.44
C SER A 309 -4.05 15.83 12.83
N ASN A 310 -4.11 16.57 11.72
CA ASN A 310 -2.91 17.03 11.00
C ASN A 310 -3.14 18.39 10.32
N LYS A 311 -2.98 19.47 11.10
CA LYS A 311 -3.17 20.85 10.63
C LYS A 311 -2.30 21.24 9.43
N ASP A 312 -1.08 20.70 9.33
CA ASP A 312 -0.15 21.04 8.24
C ASP A 312 -0.49 20.30 6.94
N MET A 313 -1.05 19.09 7.03
CA MET A 313 -1.73 18.43 5.91
C MET A 313 -2.95 19.23 5.45
N SER A 314 -3.83 19.67 6.37
CA SER A 314 -4.99 20.51 6.01
C SER A 314 -4.60 21.83 5.34
N LYS A 315 -3.55 22.53 5.83
CA LYS A 315 -2.99 23.73 5.16
C LYS A 315 -2.57 23.44 3.72
N SER A 316 -1.84 22.34 3.53
CA SER A 316 -1.33 21.92 2.22
C SER A 316 -2.47 21.58 1.26
N LEU A 317 -3.46 20.83 1.73
CA LEU A 317 -4.66 20.48 0.97
C LEU A 317 -5.54 21.70 0.62
N CYS A 318 -5.64 22.71 1.50
CA CYS A 318 -6.31 23.97 1.16
C CYS A 318 -5.61 24.72 0.01
N LYS A 319 -4.26 24.67 -0.07
CA LYS A 319 -3.54 25.22 -1.23
C LYS A 319 -3.80 24.41 -2.50
N VAL A 320 -3.79 23.08 -2.40
CA VAL A 320 -4.16 22.18 -3.51
C VAL A 320 -5.54 22.53 -4.04
N LEU A 321 -6.54 22.70 -3.17
CA LEU A 321 -7.90 23.11 -3.53
C LEU A 321 -7.94 24.47 -4.25
N SER A 322 -7.04 25.40 -3.92
CA SER A 322 -6.92 26.70 -4.61
C SER A 322 -6.36 26.62 -6.03
N SER A 323 -5.63 25.54 -6.36
CA SER A 323 -5.06 25.29 -7.69
C SER A 323 -6.03 24.60 -8.66
N MET A 324 -7.13 24.04 -8.15
CA MET A 324 -8.12 23.31 -8.93
C MET A 324 -9.05 24.25 -9.72
N ARG A 325 -9.33 23.88 -10.98
CA ARG A 325 -10.11 24.70 -11.92
C ARG A 325 -11.61 24.44 -11.78
N ILE A 326 -12.22 25.00 -10.74
CA ILE A 326 -13.67 24.86 -10.47
C ILE A 326 -14.48 25.78 -11.40
N ALA A 327 -14.92 25.26 -12.55
CA ALA A 327 -15.66 26.03 -13.54
C ALA A 327 -16.59 25.18 -14.42
N GLY A 328 -17.85 25.60 -14.55
CA GLY A 328 -18.87 24.89 -15.33
C GLY A 328 -19.62 23.78 -14.60
N THR A 329 -19.25 23.52 -13.34
CA THR A 329 -19.84 22.59 -12.37
C THR A 329 -21.32 22.23 -12.57
N ASP A 330 -21.63 20.95 -12.38
CA ASP A 330 -22.99 20.48 -12.11
C ASP A 330 -23.57 21.21 -10.87
N PRO A 331 -24.85 21.63 -10.87
CA PRO A 331 -25.50 22.18 -9.68
C PRO A 331 -25.37 21.34 -8.41
N ASP A 332 -25.40 20.01 -8.50
CA ASP A 332 -25.25 19.10 -7.35
C ASP A 332 -23.82 19.15 -6.78
N VAL A 333 -22.81 18.89 -7.62
CA VAL A 333 -21.38 18.94 -7.24
C VAL A 333 -21.01 20.31 -6.68
N SER A 334 -21.54 21.40 -7.27
CA SER A 334 -21.41 22.77 -6.75
C SER A 334 -21.93 22.90 -5.31
N SER A 335 -23.09 22.29 -5.04
CA SER A 335 -23.79 22.38 -3.76
C SER A 335 -23.10 21.53 -2.70
N ARG A 336 -22.66 20.31 -3.05
CA ARG A 336 -21.82 19.43 -2.23
C ARG A 336 -20.52 20.13 -1.83
N LEU A 337 -19.80 20.72 -2.79
CA LEU A 337 -18.56 21.47 -2.52
C LEU A 337 -18.82 22.70 -1.64
N SER A 338 -19.84 23.50 -1.95
CA SER A 338 -20.24 24.66 -1.15
C SER A 338 -20.58 24.28 0.30
N ALA A 339 -21.31 23.18 0.52
CA ALA A 339 -21.67 22.74 1.87
C ALA A 339 -20.43 22.34 2.70
N ILE A 340 -19.44 21.69 2.07
CA ILE A 340 -18.16 21.36 2.72
C ILE A 340 -17.35 22.64 2.99
N VAL A 341 -17.24 23.55 2.01
CA VAL A 341 -16.48 24.81 2.16
C VAL A 341 -17.06 25.70 3.26
N VAL A 342 -18.38 25.78 3.44
CA VAL A 342 -19.00 26.48 4.58
C VAL A 342 -18.58 25.85 5.91
N ARG A 343 -18.68 24.51 6.05
CA ARG A 343 -18.23 23.80 7.26
C ARG A 343 -16.73 23.98 7.54
N LEU A 344 -15.90 24.19 6.51
CA LEU A 344 -14.48 24.50 6.64
C LEU A 344 -14.25 25.95 7.10
N LEU A 345 -15.03 26.91 6.61
CA LEU A 345 -14.98 28.32 7.04
C LEU A 345 -15.33 28.48 8.52
N ASP A 346 -16.28 27.69 9.03
CA ASP A 346 -16.65 27.71 10.46
C ASP A 346 -15.56 27.12 11.38
N LYS A 347 -14.78 26.15 10.89
CA LYS A 347 -13.79 25.40 11.69
C LYS A 347 -12.35 25.92 11.60
N ILE A 348 -12.02 26.71 10.57
CA ILE A 348 -10.65 27.20 10.33
C ILE A 348 -10.49 28.64 10.79
N SER A 349 -9.62 28.89 11.76
CA SER A 349 -9.30 30.26 12.25
C SER A 349 -8.18 30.96 11.46
N GLU A 350 -7.46 30.25 10.59
CA GLU A 350 -6.28 30.78 9.90
C GLU A 350 -6.66 31.73 8.74
N LYS A 351 -6.38 33.04 8.92
CA LYS A 351 -6.67 34.10 7.93
C LYS A 351 -6.22 33.79 6.48
N PRO A 352 -5.06 33.17 6.19
CA PRO A 352 -4.68 32.83 4.82
C PRO A 352 -5.59 31.76 4.19
N LEU A 353 -5.94 30.73 4.94
CA LEU A 353 -6.83 29.65 4.47
C LEU A 353 -8.27 30.16 4.29
N LEU A 354 -8.75 31.00 5.21
CA LEU A 354 -10.04 31.67 5.09
C LEU A 354 -10.15 32.50 3.80
N LYS A 355 -9.08 33.20 3.37
CA LYS A 355 -9.07 33.92 2.08
C LYS A 355 -9.24 32.97 0.89
N ILE A 356 -8.55 31.83 0.90
CA ILE A 356 -8.65 30.79 -0.14
C ILE A 356 -10.08 30.24 -0.22
N LEU A 357 -10.64 29.81 0.92
CA LEU A 357 -11.97 29.22 0.99
C LEU A 357 -13.06 30.22 0.60
N ASN A 358 -12.96 31.48 1.03
CA ASN A 358 -13.87 32.54 0.58
C ASN A 358 -13.74 32.82 -0.93
N SER A 359 -12.56 32.71 -1.53
CA SER A 359 -12.37 32.86 -2.98
C SER A 359 -13.10 31.75 -3.77
N ILE A 360 -12.97 30.50 -3.29
CA ILE A 360 -13.67 29.33 -3.85
C ILE A 360 -15.19 29.50 -3.71
N GLN A 361 -15.66 29.84 -2.52
CA GLN A 361 -17.08 30.06 -2.23
C GLN A 361 -17.70 31.17 -3.11
N ASN A 362 -16.98 32.28 -3.30
CA ASN A 362 -17.38 33.35 -4.21
C ASN A 362 -17.44 32.89 -5.67
N THR A 363 -16.55 31.99 -6.09
CA THR A 363 -16.51 31.44 -7.46
C THR A 363 -17.73 30.54 -7.72
N LEU A 364 -18.06 29.66 -6.76
CA LEU A 364 -19.27 28.83 -6.79
C LEU A 364 -20.56 29.69 -6.88
N HIS A 365 -20.69 30.71 -6.03
CA HIS A 365 -21.86 31.60 -6.05
C HIS A 365 -21.97 32.43 -7.35
N LYS A 366 -20.84 32.89 -7.93
CA LYS A 366 -20.83 33.62 -9.22
C LYS A 366 -21.30 32.72 -10.37
N ASN A 367 -20.91 31.45 -10.37
CA ASN A 367 -21.34 30.47 -11.38
C ASN A 367 -22.85 30.18 -11.27
N GLY A 368 -23.38 30.00 -10.05
CA GLY A 368 -24.82 29.84 -9.82
C GLY A 368 -25.66 31.03 -10.29
N LYS A 369 -25.21 32.27 -10.01
CA LYS A 369 -25.90 33.49 -10.47
C LYS A 369 -25.93 33.63 -12.00
N LYS A 370 -24.82 33.33 -12.69
CA LYS A 370 -24.73 33.37 -14.17
C LYS A 370 -25.65 32.35 -14.88
N ARG A 371 -25.96 31.21 -14.24
CA ARG A 371 -26.91 30.23 -14.79
C ARG A 371 -28.36 30.70 -14.62
N ARG A 372 -28.72 31.26 -13.45
CA ARG A 372 -30.07 31.80 -13.18
C ARG A 372 -30.49 32.94 -14.11
N SER A 373 -29.55 33.72 -14.64
CA SER A 373 -29.82 34.78 -15.63
C SER A 373 -30.01 34.30 -17.07
N LYS A 374 -29.92 32.99 -17.34
CA LYS A 374 -30.14 32.38 -18.68
C LYS A 374 -31.37 31.45 -18.69
N SER A 375 -32.52 31.94 -18.28
CA SER A 375 -33.81 31.26 -18.49
C SER A 375 -34.37 31.57 -19.89
N PRO A 376 -35.21 30.69 -20.49
CA PRO A 376 -35.74 30.90 -21.84
C PRO A 376 -36.66 32.12 -21.94
N PRO A 377 -36.79 32.77 -23.11
CA PRO A 377 -37.75 33.84 -23.30
C PRO A 377 -39.17 33.32 -23.07
N LYS A 378 -39.96 34.05 -22.26
CA LYS A 378 -41.33 33.68 -21.88
C LYS A 378 -42.17 33.36 -23.11
N ARG A 379 -42.62 32.10 -23.25
CA ARG A 379 -43.73 31.73 -24.15
C ARG A 379 -44.94 32.59 -23.78
N LYS A 380 -45.37 33.47 -24.69
CA LYS A 380 -46.70 34.09 -24.60
C LYS A 380 -47.75 32.99 -24.75
N SER A 381 -48.78 33.03 -23.91
CA SER A 381 -49.91 32.12 -23.99
C SER A 381 -50.65 32.26 -25.33
N PRO A 382 -51.12 31.17 -25.95
CA PRO A 382 -51.85 31.25 -27.21
C PRO A 382 -53.26 31.82 -27.00
N PRO A 383 -53.78 32.65 -27.92
CA PRO A 383 -55.15 33.15 -27.83
C PRO A 383 -56.18 32.04 -28.14
N ARG A 384 -57.38 32.16 -27.54
CA ARG A 384 -58.52 31.25 -27.75
C ARG A 384 -58.88 31.12 -29.23
N LYS A 385 -58.98 29.90 -29.75
CA LYS A 385 -59.58 29.62 -31.06
C LYS A 385 -61.08 29.96 -31.04
N ARG A 386 -61.53 30.73 -32.05
CA ARG A 386 -62.94 30.80 -32.47
C ARG A 386 -63.08 30.22 -33.89
N ARG A 387 -64.31 29.80 -34.18
CA ARG A 387 -64.79 28.91 -35.27
C ARG A 387 -64.27 29.21 -36.70
N ARG A 388 -64.20 28.14 -37.50
CA ARG A 388 -64.73 27.93 -38.88
C ARG A 388 -65.25 29.19 -39.61
N THR A 389 -65.02 29.40 -40.92
CA THR A 389 -64.89 28.44 -42.06
C THR A 389 -64.22 29.10 -43.29
N GLU A 390 -64.15 28.36 -44.41
CA GLU A 390 -63.98 28.81 -45.81
C GLU A 390 -62.56 28.94 -46.42
N SER A 391 -62.40 28.13 -47.47
CA SER A 391 -61.50 28.23 -48.64
C SER A 391 -62.30 28.75 -49.85
N PRO A 392 -61.75 28.95 -51.06
CA PRO A 392 -60.34 28.99 -51.50
C PRO A 392 -60.01 30.33 -52.24
N ASP A 393 -58.77 30.51 -52.74
CA ASP A 393 -58.46 30.52 -54.20
C ASP A 393 -56.98 30.95 -54.44
N SER A 394 -56.55 30.75 -55.67
CA SER A 394 -55.22 30.83 -56.24
C SER A 394 -54.90 32.19 -56.86
N ARG A 395 -53.61 32.57 -56.87
CA ARG A 395 -52.83 32.75 -58.12
C ARG A 395 -51.38 33.15 -57.86
N ALA A 396 -50.50 32.69 -58.74
CA ALA A 396 -49.08 33.02 -58.78
C ALA A 396 -48.74 33.94 -59.97
N THR A 397 -47.75 34.83 -59.80
CA THR A 397 -47.00 35.63 -60.80
C THR A 397 -46.00 36.52 -60.01
N THR A 398 -44.74 36.85 -60.38
CA THR A 398 -43.93 36.57 -61.60
C THR A 398 -42.42 36.49 -61.29
N ARG A 399 -41.78 35.40 -61.78
CA ARG A 399 -40.38 35.24 -62.25
C ARG A 399 -39.42 36.46 -62.34
N LYS A 400 -38.13 36.23 -62.03
CA LYS A 400 -37.01 36.31 -63.03
C LYS A 400 -35.64 35.77 -62.55
N ARG A 401 -35.12 34.76 -63.29
CA ARG A 401 -33.69 34.52 -63.68
C ARG A 401 -32.62 34.31 -62.56
N ARG A 402 -31.53 33.53 -62.75
CA ARG A 402 -30.93 32.88 -63.94
C ARG A 402 -29.94 31.74 -63.55
N ARG A 403 -29.69 30.82 -64.51
CA ARG A 403 -28.54 29.88 -64.65
C ARG A 403 -28.38 28.78 -63.57
N THR A 404 -28.42 27.47 -63.80
CA THR A 404 -28.06 26.50 -64.89
C THR A 404 -26.78 25.72 -64.59
N ASN A 405 -26.92 24.38 -64.66
CA ASN A 405 -25.89 23.38 -65.01
C ASN A 405 -24.83 23.01 -63.93
N SER A 406 -24.37 21.75 -63.85
CA SER A 406 -24.87 20.47 -64.41
C SER A 406 -24.07 19.28 -63.82
N LEU A 407 -24.53 18.06 -64.11
CA LEU A 407 -23.86 16.74 -63.99
C LEU A 407 -23.68 16.21 -62.55
N ARG A 408 -24.27 15.08 -62.09
CA ARG A 408 -24.83 13.84 -62.68
C ARG A 408 -23.80 12.71 -62.95
N GLY A 409 -23.97 11.61 -62.21
CA GLY A 409 -23.34 10.30 -62.38
C GLY A 409 -23.40 9.56 -61.04
N LYS A 410 -24.39 8.70 -60.74
CA LYS A 410 -24.71 7.36 -61.30
C LYS A 410 -23.50 6.40 -61.12
N THR A 411 -23.61 5.17 -60.64
CA THR A 411 -24.72 4.16 -60.65
C THR A 411 -24.67 3.17 -59.46
N SER A 412 -25.83 2.63 -59.07
CA SER A 412 -26.01 1.33 -58.34
C SER A 412 -25.95 0.13 -59.33
N PRO A 413 -26.51 -1.07 -59.11
CA PRO A 413 -26.78 -1.90 -57.90
C PRO A 413 -26.39 -3.41 -58.07
N ASN A 414 -26.55 -4.23 -57.00
CA ASN A 414 -27.17 -5.59 -56.95
C ASN A 414 -26.58 -6.42 -55.79
N LYS A 415 -27.38 -6.87 -54.80
CA LYS A 415 -28.32 -8.02 -54.76
C LYS A 415 -27.65 -9.40 -54.57
N LYS A 416 -27.98 -10.03 -53.44
CA LYS A 416 -28.85 -11.23 -53.42
C LYS A 416 -29.64 -11.26 -52.10
N ALA A 417 -30.81 -11.90 -52.12
CA ALA A 417 -31.79 -11.93 -51.04
C ALA A 417 -32.60 -13.24 -51.11
N ARG A 418 -33.12 -13.67 -49.95
CA ARG A 418 -34.31 -14.53 -49.66
C ARG A 418 -34.16 -15.08 -48.23
N THR A 419 -35.18 -15.30 -47.41
CA THR A 419 -36.67 -15.32 -47.57
C THR A 419 -37.27 -14.96 -46.19
N GLU A 420 -38.34 -14.15 -46.06
CA GLU A 420 -39.78 -14.55 -46.01
C GLU A 420 -40.08 -15.49 -44.78
N ASP A 421 -41.10 -15.29 -43.92
CA ASP A 421 -42.18 -14.29 -43.88
C ASP A 421 -43.10 -14.40 -42.60
N LEU A 422 -43.96 -13.39 -42.33
CA LEU A 422 -45.26 -13.44 -41.57
C LEU A 422 -45.26 -13.74 -40.03
N GLU A 423 -46.19 -13.29 -39.16
CA GLU A 423 -47.16 -12.15 -39.15
C GLU A 423 -47.70 -11.88 -37.71
N GLU A 424 -48.34 -10.71 -37.51
CA GLU A 424 -49.35 -10.32 -36.50
C GLU A 424 -49.09 -10.25 -34.95
N ASN A 425 -49.89 -9.39 -34.33
CA ASN A 425 -49.95 -8.90 -32.94
C ASN A 425 -51.48 -8.74 -32.63
N PRO A 426 -52.03 -8.91 -31.41
CA PRO A 426 -52.35 -7.70 -30.58
C PRO A 426 -52.58 -7.90 -29.05
N ASP A 427 -52.70 -6.77 -28.33
CA ASP A 427 -53.41 -6.48 -27.04
C ASP A 427 -53.20 -7.39 -25.79
N THR A 428 -53.19 -6.92 -24.52
CA THR A 428 -54.08 -5.93 -23.87
C THR A 428 -53.44 -5.38 -22.55
N SER A 429 -53.92 -4.23 -22.02
CA SER A 429 -53.68 -3.74 -20.62
C SER A 429 -54.85 -4.18 -19.68
N PRO A 430 -55.03 -3.74 -18.39
CA PRO A 430 -54.27 -2.84 -17.48
C PRO A 430 -54.20 -3.31 -15.97
N ASP A 431 -53.91 -2.37 -15.04
CA ASP A 431 -54.23 -2.36 -13.58
C ASP A 431 -53.43 -3.26 -12.59
N GLN A 432 -53.39 -3.04 -11.26
CA GLN A 432 -53.21 -1.83 -10.40
C GLN A 432 -53.08 -2.30 -8.92
N ILE A 433 -52.23 -1.67 -8.07
CA ILE A 433 -52.34 -1.61 -6.57
C ILE A 433 -52.10 -2.99 -5.84
N ASP A 434 -51.51 -3.17 -4.64
CA ASP A 434 -51.60 -2.43 -3.36
C ASP A 434 -50.38 -2.54 -2.40
N LEU A 435 -50.46 -1.85 -1.25
CA LEU A 435 -49.52 -1.75 -0.13
C LEU A 435 -49.81 -2.76 1.00
N VAL A 436 -48.79 -3.15 1.79
CA VAL A 436 -48.91 -3.42 3.25
C VAL A 436 -47.60 -3.05 3.97
N GLN A 437 -47.72 -2.46 5.18
CA GLN A 437 -46.64 -2.20 6.14
C GLN A 437 -46.76 -3.15 7.35
N SER A 438 -45.69 -3.32 8.14
CA SER A 438 -45.82 -3.58 9.58
C SER A 438 -44.63 -3.06 10.39
N GLU A 439 -44.88 -2.69 11.64
CA GLU A 439 -43.96 -2.02 12.57
C GLU A 439 -43.83 -2.84 13.88
N ARG A 440 -42.70 -2.68 14.59
CA ARG A 440 -42.54 -2.78 16.07
C ARG A 440 -42.83 -4.14 16.75
N GLU A 441 -42.56 -4.38 18.04
CA GLU A 441 -42.22 -3.49 19.19
C GLU A 441 -41.22 -4.16 20.19
N GLU A 442 -40.85 -3.46 21.26
CA GLU A 442 -39.92 -3.88 22.34
C GLU A 442 -40.70 -4.43 23.56
N GLU A 443 -40.05 -5.18 24.48
CA GLU A 443 -40.55 -5.36 25.86
C GLU A 443 -39.43 -5.75 26.86
N GLU A 444 -39.50 -5.20 28.09
CA GLU A 444 -38.62 -5.44 29.25
C GLU A 444 -39.44 -6.09 30.39
N GLU A 445 -38.85 -6.81 31.38
CA GLU A 445 -39.43 -6.91 32.74
C GLU A 445 -38.48 -7.45 33.86
N GLU A 446 -38.82 -7.15 35.13
CA GLU A 446 -38.17 -7.55 36.40
C GLU A 446 -39.23 -8.12 37.41
N GLU A 447 -39.04 -8.43 38.71
CA GLU A 447 -37.98 -8.26 39.72
C GLU A 447 -38.22 -9.22 40.94
N ARG A 448 -37.18 -9.59 41.71
CA ARG A 448 -37.22 -10.16 43.12
C ARG A 448 -37.81 -11.60 43.30
N GLY A 449 -37.50 -12.38 44.36
CA GLY A 449 -36.52 -12.27 45.47
C GLY A 449 -36.86 -13.18 46.70
N TYR A 450 -35.84 -13.52 47.54
CA TYR A 450 -35.91 -14.16 48.90
C TYR A 450 -36.45 -15.63 49.00
N SER A 451 -36.08 -16.52 49.96
CA SER A 451 -35.04 -16.57 51.03
C SER A 451 -35.00 -17.95 51.73
N GLY A 452 -33.92 -18.32 52.43
CA GLY A 452 -33.91 -19.42 53.41
C GLY A 452 -32.52 -19.85 53.91
N ASP A 453 -32.21 -19.60 55.19
CA ASP A 453 -30.97 -20.01 55.89
C ASP A 453 -31.08 -21.42 56.51
N GLU A 454 -29.96 -22.15 56.61
CA GLU A 454 -29.51 -22.84 57.85
C GLU A 454 -28.10 -23.48 57.68
N PHE A 455 -27.27 -23.39 58.73
CA PHE A 455 -25.88 -23.90 58.87
C PHE A 455 -25.83 -24.81 60.12
N PRO A 456 -24.94 -25.83 60.28
CA PRO A 456 -23.47 -25.58 60.40
C PRO A 456 -22.48 -26.71 60.00
N ASN A 457 -21.19 -26.34 59.90
CA ASN A 457 -19.91 -27.10 60.05
C ASN A 457 -19.85 -28.61 59.67
N SER A 458 -18.86 -29.07 58.89
CA SER A 458 -17.42 -28.93 59.22
C SER A 458 -16.46 -29.16 58.04
N GLU A 459 -15.33 -28.43 58.08
CA GLU A 459 -13.97 -28.76 57.58
C GLU A 459 -13.79 -29.74 56.40
N GLU A 460 -13.41 -29.23 55.23
CA GLU A 460 -12.20 -29.68 54.49
C GLU A 460 -11.78 -28.66 53.39
N GLU A 461 -10.57 -28.79 52.88
CA GLU A 461 -9.84 -27.79 52.08
C GLU A 461 -10.53 -27.40 50.74
N THR A 462 -10.60 -26.11 50.39
CA THR A 462 -10.47 -25.63 48.99
C THR A 462 -10.41 -24.09 48.84
N THR A 463 -9.49 -23.64 47.96
CA THR A 463 -9.55 -22.42 47.13
C THR A 463 -10.03 -21.09 47.75
N GLU A 464 -9.10 -20.20 48.10
CA GLU A 464 -9.39 -18.76 48.16
C GLU A 464 -9.61 -18.21 46.74
N VAL A 465 -10.88 -17.94 46.41
CA VAL A 465 -11.26 -17.22 45.20
C VAL A 465 -11.01 -15.73 45.41
N HIS A 466 -9.90 -15.21 44.86
CA HIS A 466 -9.78 -13.78 44.64
C HIS A 466 -10.86 -13.31 43.67
N GLU A 467 -11.46 -12.14 43.96
CA GLU A 467 -12.42 -11.45 43.08
C GLU A 467 -11.91 -11.42 41.63
N PRO A 468 -12.80 -11.57 40.62
CA PRO A 468 -12.40 -11.50 39.22
C PRO A 468 -11.94 -10.09 38.86
N SER A 469 -10.65 -9.83 39.06
CA SER A 469 -10.01 -8.59 38.69
C SER A 469 -10.27 -8.33 37.20
N LYS A 470 -10.77 -7.14 36.85
CA LYS A 470 -10.96 -6.74 35.45
C LYS A 470 -9.66 -6.99 34.70
N SER A 471 -9.67 -7.94 33.76
CA SER A 471 -8.51 -8.34 32.97
C SER A 471 -7.78 -7.09 32.46
N LYS A 472 -6.49 -6.95 32.81
CA LYS A 472 -5.69 -5.82 32.38
C LYS A 472 -5.57 -5.89 30.86
N ARG A 473 -6.26 -5.00 30.15
CA ARG A 473 -6.23 -4.89 28.68
C ARG A 473 -4.79 -4.91 28.16
N VAL A 474 -4.40 -6.01 27.53
CA VAL A 474 -3.06 -6.18 26.93
C VAL A 474 -3.11 -5.69 25.49
N VAL A 475 -2.32 -4.64 25.21
CA VAL A 475 -2.13 -4.06 23.87
C VAL A 475 -0.66 -4.17 23.49
N ILE A 476 -0.34 -4.90 22.42
CA ILE A 476 1.02 -5.31 22.03
C ILE A 476 1.45 -4.62 20.73
N SER A 477 2.73 -4.26 20.65
CA SER A 477 3.37 -3.89 19.38
C SER A 477 4.78 -4.48 19.30
N PHE A 478 5.17 -4.95 18.11
CA PHE A 478 6.44 -5.66 17.92
C PHE A 478 7.56 -4.74 17.42
N SER A 479 8.82 -5.07 17.72
CA SER A 479 9.99 -4.34 17.21
C SER A 479 11.26 -5.19 17.15
N GLY A 480 12.20 -4.84 16.27
CA GLY A 480 13.56 -5.40 16.29
C GLY A 480 13.74 -6.73 15.58
N PHE A 481 12.67 -7.34 15.07
CA PHE A 481 12.71 -8.49 14.16
C PHE A 481 13.24 -8.07 12.78
N THR A 482 13.95 -8.95 12.08
CA THR A 482 14.45 -8.70 10.71
C THR A 482 14.53 -10.00 9.91
N MET A 483 14.27 -9.97 8.60
CA MET A 483 14.36 -11.17 7.73
C MET A 483 15.75 -11.84 7.71
N SER A 484 16.80 -11.14 8.13
CA SER A 484 18.18 -11.63 8.15
C SER A 484 18.63 -12.21 9.50
N ASP A 485 17.73 -12.31 10.49
CA ASP A 485 18.04 -12.88 11.81
C ASP A 485 17.55 -14.33 11.87
N ASN A 486 18.46 -15.28 12.11
CA ASN A 486 18.13 -16.71 12.07
C ASN A 486 17.10 -17.15 13.13
N VAL A 487 16.97 -16.41 14.24
CA VAL A 487 16.06 -16.74 15.35
C VAL A 487 14.89 -15.77 15.41
N TYR A 488 15.15 -14.48 15.21
CA TYR A 488 14.16 -13.40 15.34
C TYR A 488 13.75 -12.82 13.98
N ASN A 489 13.50 -13.72 13.01
CA ASN A 489 12.93 -13.42 11.71
C ASN A 489 11.44 -13.03 11.76
N TYR A 490 10.85 -12.73 10.59
CA TYR A 490 9.41 -12.46 10.53
C TYR A 490 8.54 -13.71 10.65
N THR A 491 9.03 -14.92 10.33
CA THR A 491 8.28 -16.17 10.58
C THR A 491 7.98 -16.33 12.07
N TYR A 492 9.00 -16.13 12.92
CA TYR A 492 8.82 -16.12 14.38
C TYR A 492 7.93 -14.95 14.84
N LEU A 493 8.05 -13.76 14.23
CA LEU A 493 7.13 -12.65 14.49
C LEU A 493 5.66 -13.02 14.18
N HIS A 494 5.40 -13.74 13.09
CA HIS A 494 4.06 -14.18 12.71
C HIS A 494 3.51 -15.21 13.73
N SER A 495 4.32 -16.15 14.22
CA SER A 495 3.87 -17.07 15.29
C SER A 495 3.52 -16.32 16.59
N LEU A 496 4.32 -15.32 16.97
CA LEU A 496 4.03 -14.46 18.14
C LEU A 496 2.76 -13.62 17.96
N VAL A 497 2.41 -13.26 16.72
CA VAL A 497 1.13 -12.61 16.38
C VAL A 497 -0.04 -13.57 16.54
N LYS A 498 0.09 -14.85 16.12
CA LYS A 498 -0.90 -15.90 16.38
C LYS A 498 -1.08 -16.11 17.90
N ASP A 499 0.01 -16.26 18.65
CA ASP A 499 0.02 -16.40 20.12
C ASP A 499 -0.67 -15.24 20.85
N ALA A 500 -0.35 -13.99 20.46
CA ALA A 500 -0.95 -12.80 21.05
C ALA A 500 -2.46 -12.71 20.79
N LYS A 501 -2.92 -13.08 19.59
CA LYS A 501 -4.37 -13.19 19.27
C LYS A 501 -5.03 -14.27 20.14
N LYS A 502 -4.44 -15.47 20.27
CA LYS A 502 -4.98 -16.58 21.10
C LYS A 502 -5.18 -16.15 22.55
N LEU A 503 -4.27 -15.32 23.08
CA LEU A 503 -4.35 -14.77 24.44
C LEU A 503 -5.30 -13.55 24.59
N GLY A 504 -5.95 -13.11 23.51
CA GLY A 504 -6.86 -11.96 23.53
C GLY A 504 -6.19 -10.60 23.63
N ALA A 505 -4.92 -10.46 23.23
CA ALA A 505 -4.27 -9.15 23.13
C ALA A 505 -4.72 -8.37 21.90
N GLU A 506 -4.87 -7.05 22.06
CA GLU A 506 -5.00 -6.14 20.92
C GLU A 506 -3.64 -5.88 20.27
N LEU A 507 -3.60 -5.86 18.94
CA LEU A 507 -2.37 -5.66 18.18
C LEU A 507 -2.32 -4.28 17.53
N VAL A 508 -1.26 -3.52 17.82
CA VAL A 508 -0.96 -2.25 17.14
C VAL A 508 0.20 -2.48 16.17
N LEU A 509 -0.18 -2.83 14.94
CA LEU A 509 0.73 -3.05 13.82
C LEU A 509 1.12 -1.70 13.17
N GLY A 510 2.41 -1.42 13.11
CA GLY A 510 2.95 -0.17 12.54
C GLY A 510 4.15 0.38 13.32
N ASN A 511 4.75 1.45 12.80
CA ASN A 511 5.95 2.07 13.37
C ASN A 511 5.66 3.23 14.34
N VAL A 512 4.38 3.60 14.52
CA VAL A 512 3.95 4.65 15.44
C VAL A 512 3.68 4.03 16.81
N ILE A 513 4.21 4.64 17.88
CA ILE A 513 3.78 4.31 19.24
C ILE A 513 2.59 5.19 19.58
N ASP A 514 1.42 4.57 19.69
CA ASP A 514 0.26 5.21 20.31
C ASP A 514 0.25 4.98 21.84
N SER A 515 -0.44 5.89 22.51
CA SER A 515 -0.76 5.86 23.93
C SER A 515 -1.55 4.63 24.41
N SER A 516 -2.21 3.88 23.53
CA SER A 516 -2.88 2.61 23.86
C SER A 516 -1.91 1.45 24.11
N ILE A 517 -0.74 1.43 23.48
CA ILE A 517 0.21 0.32 23.57
C ILE A 517 0.66 0.15 25.03
N THR A 518 0.66 -1.10 25.51
CA THR A 518 1.05 -1.46 26.89
C THR A 518 2.37 -2.23 26.96
N HIS A 519 2.59 -3.11 25.99
CA HIS A 519 3.76 -3.99 25.87
C HIS A 519 4.42 -3.83 24.51
N ILE A 520 5.74 -3.86 24.49
CA ILE A 520 6.56 -3.94 23.29
C ILE A 520 7.34 -5.25 23.33
N VAL A 521 7.03 -6.15 22.42
CA VAL A 521 7.75 -7.42 22.27
C VAL A 521 8.92 -7.19 21.32
N SER A 522 10.14 -7.49 21.78
CA SER A 522 11.35 -7.24 21.01
C SER A 522 12.46 -8.23 21.36
N PRO A 523 13.27 -8.68 20.39
CA PRO A 523 14.41 -9.56 20.65
C PRO A 523 15.39 -8.98 21.69
N PRO A 524 16.11 -9.83 22.43
CA PRO A 524 17.02 -9.38 23.48
C PRO A 524 18.04 -8.36 22.96
N ASN A 525 18.36 -7.36 23.79
CA ASN A 525 19.31 -6.29 23.52
C ASN A 525 18.96 -5.32 22.34
N GLN A 526 17.77 -5.42 21.72
CA GLN A 526 17.38 -4.56 20.60
C GLN A 526 17.01 -3.11 21.01
N ARG A 527 17.89 -2.17 20.66
CA ARG A 527 17.77 -0.72 20.96
C ARG A 527 17.09 0.06 19.82
N THR A 528 15.91 -0.39 19.40
CA THR A 528 15.15 0.30 18.33
C THR A 528 14.54 1.62 18.83
N MET A 529 14.21 2.53 17.91
CA MET A 529 13.41 3.73 18.24
C MET A 529 12.11 3.38 18.98
N LYS A 530 11.51 2.21 18.71
CA LYS A 530 10.26 1.80 19.36
C LYS A 530 10.53 1.37 20.80
N THR A 531 11.53 0.51 21.05
CA THR A 531 11.84 0.05 22.41
C THR A 531 12.29 1.22 23.30
N ILE A 532 13.10 2.15 22.78
CA ILE A 532 13.56 3.33 23.55
C ILE A 532 12.40 4.28 23.93
N VAL A 533 11.50 4.60 22.99
CA VAL A 533 10.31 5.43 23.31
C VAL A 533 9.36 4.67 24.24
N GLY A 534 9.29 3.34 24.14
CA GLY A 534 8.63 2.45 25.09
C GLY A 534 9.09 2.66 26.53
N SER A 535 10.40 2.56 26.79
CA SER A 535 11.00 2.83 28.11
C SER A 535 10.59 4.20 28.65
N ILE A 536 10.77 5.24 27.83
CA ILE A 536 10.51 6.64 28.21
C ILE A 536 9.03 6.88 28.54
N THR A 537 8.13 6.10 27.93
CA THR A 537 6.69 6.17 28.15
C THR A 537 6.16 5.08 29.10
N ASN A 538 7.04 4.38 29.82
CA ASN A 538 6.72 3.36 30.82
C ASN A 538 5.91 2.19 30.25
N ARG A 539 6.32 1.68 29.08
CA ARG A 539 5.79 0.41 28.53
C ARG A 539 6.61 -0.75 29.05
N TRP A 540 5.98 -1.93 29.11
CA TRP A 540 6.73 -3.17 29.26
C TRP A 540 7.55 -3.41 27.98
N ILE A 541 8.80 -3.78 28.15
CA ILE A 541 9.66 -4.28 27.07
C ILE A 541 10.01 -5.71 27.45
N VAL A 542 9.52 -6.66 26.67
CA VAL A 542 9.55 -8.10 26.96
C VAL A 542 10.12 -8.85 25.76
N VAL A 543 10.81 -9.94 26.02
CA VAL A 543 11.34 -10.81 24.97
C VAL A 543 10.25 -11.72 24.39
N PRO A 544 10.41 -12.22 23.15
CA PRO A 544 9.43 -13.07 22.46
C PRO A 544 8.92 -14.27 23.27
N GLU A 545 9.78 -14.86 24.10
CA GLU A 545 9.52 -16.03 24.94
C GLU A 545 8.41 -15.77 25.97
N TRP A 546 8.11 -14.51 26.29
CA TRP A 546 6.94 -14.14 27.09
C TRP A 546 5.64 -14.60 26.44
N LEU A 547 5.49 -14.37 25.13
CA LEU A 547 4.27 -14.70 24.40
C LEU A 547 4.16 -16.21 24.16
N THR A 548 5.22 -16.86 23.69
CA THR A 548 5.18 -18.30 23.41
C THR A 548 4.90 -19.12 24.68
N LYS A 549 5.51 -18.76 25.81
CA LYS A 549 5.24 -19.43 27.09
C LYS A 549 3.87 -19.03 27.67
N SER A 550 3.39 -17.81 27.43
CA SER A 550 2.02 -17.43 27.81
C SER A 550 0.96 -18.19 27.01
N ALA A 551 1.15 -18.37 25.70
CA ALA A 551 0.24 -19.09 24.82
C ALA A 551 0.17 -20.59 25.16
N LYS A 552 1.32 -21.19 25.54
CA LYS A 552 1.39 -22.55 26.12
C LYS A 552 0.73 -22.68 27.49
N ALA A 553 0.70 -21.61 28.28
CA ALA A 553 0.02 -21.56 29.59
C ALA A 553 -1.44 -21.07 29.51
N GLU A 554 -1.93 -20.75 28.30
CA GLU A 554 -3.24 -20.18 27.97
C GLU A 554 -3.63 -18.92 28.76
N LYS A 555 -2.62 -18.20 29.29
CA LYS A 555 -2.76 -16.95 30.03
C LYS A 555 -1.47 -16.15 30.00
N PHE A 556 -1.56 -14.82 30.08
CA PHE A 556 -0.38 -13.96 30.22
C PHE A 556 0.40 -14.32 31.49
N LEU A 557 1.66 -14.72 31.31
CA LEU A 557 2.62 -14.92 32.39
C LEU A 557 3.12 -13.57 32.91
N ARG A 558 3.69 -13.58 34.12
CA ARG A 558 4.25 -12.39 34.77
C ARG A 558 5.35 -11.76 33.94
N GLU A 559 5.18 -10.49 33.58
CA GLU A 559 6.07 -9.75 32.70
C GLU A 559 7.50 -9.60 33.28
N GLU A 560 7.61 -9.56 34.62
CA GLU A 560 8.90 -9.44 35.34
C GLU A 560 9.91 -10.54 35.00
N LEU A 561 9.44 -11.72 34.59
CA LEU A 561 10.28 -12.88 34.29
C LEU A 561 10.88 -12.83 32.87
N TYR A 562 10.36 -11.96 32.02
CA TYR A 562 10.66 -11.92 30.58
C TYR A 562 11.02 -10.53 30.07
N GLY A 563 11.21 -9.56 30.97
CA GLY A 563 11.42 -8.19 30.54
C GLY A 563 11.46 -7.17 31.66
N GLY A 564 11.48 -5.91 31.24
CA GLY A 564 11.61 -4.77 32.13
C GLY A 564 10.62 -3.67 31.79
N LYS A 565 10.28 -2.89 32.81
CA LYS A 565 9.49 -1.66 32.67
C LYS A 565 10.15 -0.57 33.47
N THR A 566 10.54 0.51 32.81
CA THR A 566 11.14 1.67 33.48
C THR A 566 10.14 2.22 34.50
N THR A 567 10.55 2.26 35.77
CA THR A 567 9.76 2.81 36.88
C THR A 567 9.94 4.32 36.93
N GLY A 568 8.82 5.07 36.92
CA GLY A 568 8.85 6.53 36.78
C GLY A 568 9.22 7.01 35.37
N LYS A 569 9.04 8.30 35.08
CA LYS A 569 9.27 8.87 33.73
C LYS A 569 10.68 9.48 33.67
N PRO A 570 11.65 8.87 32.96
CA PRO A 570 13.08 9.16 33.14
C PRO A 570 13.50 10.60 32.85
N PHE A 571 12.78 11.30 31.96
CA PHE A 571 13.06 12.70 31.62
C PHE A 571 12.01 13.70 32.14
N LYS A 572 10.94 13.25 32.81
CA LYS A 572 9.84 14.16 33.19
C LYS A 572 10.37 15.23 34.15
N ASP A 573 10.11 16.49 33.80
CA ASP A 573 10.51 17.69 34.55
C ASP A 573 12.03 17.87 34.74
N LYS A 574 12.85 17.02 34.11
CA LYS A 574 14.32 17.10 34.12
C LYS A 574 14.85 18.02 33.03
N LYS A 575 15.98 18.66 33.30
CA LYS A 575 16.76 19.49 32.38
C LYS A 575 17.90 18.67 31.80
N ILE A 576 18.01 18.63 30.48
CA ILE A 576 19.04 17.86 29.76
C ILE A 576 19.85 18.78 28.86
N PHE A 577 21.18 18.67 28.92
CA PHE A 577 22.09 19.29 27.97
C PHE A 577 22.64 18.24 27.01
N ILE A 578 22.61 18.52 25.71
CA ILE A 578 23.21 17.66 24.68
C ILE A 578 24.47 18.36 24.17
N SER A 579 25.64 17.80 24.47
CA SER A 579 26.89 18.32 23.90
C SER A 579 26.97 18.04 22.40
N LYS A 580 27.59 18.94 21.64
CA LYS A 580 27.80 18.75 20.20
C LYS A 580 28.57 17.45 19.90
N LYS A 581 29.63 17.19 20.69
CA LYS A 581 30.46 15.97 20.57
C LYS A 581 29.66 14.68 20.76
N PHE A 582 28.67 14.65 21.65
CA PHE A 582 27.79 13.49 21.82
C PHE A 582 27.02 13.16 20.52
N VAL A 583 26.51 14.18 19.82
CA VAL A 583 25.81 13.96 18.53
C VAL A 583 26.79 13.55 17.44
N ASP A 584 27.97 14.19 17.39
CA ASP A 584 29.01 13.90 16.39
C ASP A 584 29.62 12.48 16.54
N GLU A 585 29.67 11.93 17.77
CA GLU A 585 30.18 10.59 18.08
C GLU A 585 29.18 9.44 17.85
N ASN A 586 27.97 9.72 17.37
CA ASN A 586 26.94 8.70 17.14
C ASN A 586 27.29 7.80 15.92
N PRO A 587 27.66 6.51 16.11
CA PRO A 587 28.20 5.68 15.04
C PRO A 587 27.19 5.42 13.90
N ASN A 588 25.90 5.35 14.23
CA ASN A 588 24.87 4.93 13.27
C ASN A 588 24.10 6.11 12.64
N LYS A 589 24.39 7.37 13.02
CA LYS A 589 23.66 8.60 12.63
C LYS A 589 22.14 8.60 12.90
N GLN A 590 21.60 7.55 13.51
CA GLN A 590 20.17 7.32 13.74
C GLN A 590 19.56 8.32 14.73
N PHE A 591 20.36 8.88 15.64
CA PHE A 591 19.92 9.85 16.65
C PHE A 591 20.67 11.16 16.43
N ASN A 592 20.13 11.99 15.54
CA ASN A 592 20.57 13.38 15.39
C ASN A 592 19.97 14.26 16.51
N HIS A 593 20.40 15.52 16.57
CA HIS A 593 19.97 16.46 17.62
C HIS A 593 18.44 16.66 17.66
N ASP A 594 17.75 16.68 16.51
CA ASP A 594 16.30 16.88 16.45
C ASP A 594 15.51 15.64 16.92
N ILE A 595 16.02 14.44 16.63
CA ILE A 595 15.48 13.17 17.13
C ILE A 595 15.63 13.12 18.65
N LEU A 596 16.82 13.41 19.18
CA LEU A 596 17.06 13.47 20.64
C LEU A 596 16.17 14.51 21.32
N LYS A 597 16.02 15.70 20.73
CA LYS A 597 15.10 16.74 21.20
C LYS A 597 13.65 16.27 21.24
N SER A 598 13.18 15.57 20.20
CA SER A 598 11.83 14.99 20.20
C SER A 598 11.67 13.91 21.28
N LEU A 599 12.65 13.03 21.41
CA LEU A 599 12.67 11.94 22.39
C LEU A 599 12.59 12.49 23.83
N ILE A 600 13.40 13.49 24.16
CA ILE A 600 13.48 14.11 25.49
C ILE A 600 12.24 14.97 25.77
N CYS A 601 11.88 15.89 24.88
CA CYS A 601 10.82 16.87 25.14
C CYS A 601 9.42 16.31 24.86
N ASN A 602 9.20 15.63 23.73
CA ASN A 602 7.87 15.23 23.30
C ASN A 602 7.42 13.93 23.97
N ALA A 603 8.26 12.89 23.98
CA ALA A 603 7.96 11.62 24.65
C ALA A 603 8.25 11.71 26.15
N GLY A 604 9.47 12.12 26.53
CA GLY A 604 9.93 12.14 27.93
C GLY A 604 9.41 13.27 28.81
N LYS A 605 8.86 14.34 28.22
CA LYS A 605 8.42 15.56 28.94
C LYS A 605 9.54 16.26 29.74
N GLY A 606 10.78 16.13 29.27
CA GLY A 606 11.93 16.89 29.76
C GLY A 606 12.09 18.24 29.06
N LYS A 607 13.12 18.99 29.46
CA LYS A 607 13.47 20.30 28.89
C LYS A 607 14.93 20.31 28.45
N LEU A 608 15.21 20.76 27.23
CA LEU A 608 16.59 21.02 26.81
C LEU A 608 17.06 22.39 27.31
N VAL A 609 18.26 22.42 27.90
CA VAL A 609 18.96 23.64 28.32
C VAL A 609 20.15 23.94 27.40
N LYS A 610 20.67 25.17 27.45
CA LYS A 610 21.80 25.63 26.60
C LYS A 610 23.17 25.53 27.28
N SER A 611 23.21 25.28 28.59
CA SER A 611 24.43 25.11 29.37
C SER A 611 24.35 23.81 30.15
N ASP A 612 25.50 23.14 30.30
CA ASP A 612 25.69 21.98 31.15
C ASP A 612 25.45 22.27 32.64
N LYS A 613 25.81 23.47 33.12
CA LYS A 613 25.60 23.92 34.52
C LYS A 613 24.14 24.02 34.94
N GLU A 614 23.20 24.05 33.99
CA GLU A 614 21.77 24.13 34.26
C GLU A 614 21.06 22.77 34.15
N ALA A 615 21.79 21.70 33.82
CA ALA A 615 21.21 20.39 33.50
C ALA A 615 21.28 19.41 34.68
N ASP A 616 20.23 18.61 34.85
CA ASP A 616 20.27 17.39 35.68
C ASP A 616 21.07 16.28 34.99
N PHE A 617 21.02 16.22 33.65
CA PHE A 617 21.74 15.24 32.83
C PHE A 617 22.52 15.91 31.69
N VAL A 618 23.78 15.52 31.53
CA VAL A 618 24.68 16.00 30.46
C VAL A 618 25.06 14.84 29.55
N LEU A 619 24.58 14.86 28.31
CA LEU A 619 24.95 13.88 27.28
C LEU A 619 26.29 14.28 26.65
N CYS A 620 27.32 13.49 26.90
CA CYS A 620 28.73 13.86 26.69
C CYS A 620 29.55 12.79 25.93
N SER A 621 30.69 13.22 25.40
CA SER A 621 31.64 12.38 24.67
C SER A 621 32.07 11.18 25.50
N LYS A 622 32.39 10.06 24.85
CA LYS A 622 33.01 8.88 25.51
C LYS A 622 34.33 9.21 26.22
N ASN A 623 35.00 10.30 25.82
CA ASN A 623 36.26 10.79 26.37
C ASN A 623 36.08 12.03 27.27
N ASP A 624 34.85 12.39 27.69
CA ASP A 624 34.64 13.52 28.61
C ASP A 624 35.09 13.12 30.04
N PRO A 625 36.08 13.80 30.63
CA PRO A 625 36.63 13.40 31.94
C PRO A 625 35.61 13.51 33.08
N ARG A 626 34.47 14.20 32.87
CA ARG A 626 33.42 14.35 33.88
C ARG A 626 32.52 13.13 34.01
N VAL A 627 32.59 12.16 33.08
CA VAL A 627 31.87 10.88 33.17
C VAL A 627 32.26 10.09 34.43
N SER A 628 33.50 10.25 34.93
CA SER A 628 33.97 9.66 36.19
C SER A 628 33.84 10.59 37.40
N SER A 629 33.31 11.81 37.22
CA SER A 629 33.14 12.75 38.33
C SER A 629 31.91 12.39 39.17
N THR A 630 32.10 12.31 40.48
CA THR A 630 31.02 12.03 41.45
C THR A 630 30.28 13.31 41.86
N ASP A 631 30.07 14.26 40.96
CA ASP A 631 29.33 15.49 41.27
C ASP A 631 27.85 15.13 41.52
N HIS A 632 27.40 15.26 42.77
CA HIS A 632 26.12 14.72 43.23
C HIS A 632 24.89 15.40 42.60
N ASN A 633 25.07 16.52 41.88
CA ASN A 633 23.97 17.28 41.26
C ASN A 633 23.79 17.03 39.76
N ILE A 634 24.80 16.54 39.02
CA ILE A 634 24.76 16.47 37.55
C ILE A 634 25.24 15.09 37.07
N SER A 635 24.36 14.38 36.36
CA SER A 635 24.67 13.06 35.80
C SER A 635 25.24 13.15 34.38
N TYR A 636 26.51 12.79 34.23
CA TYR A 636 27.22 12.77 32.93
C TYR A 636 27.06 11.41 32.24
N LEU A 637 26.36 11.38 31.10
CA LEU A 637 26.04 10.14 30.37
C LEU A 637 26.71 10.11 28.99
N THR A 638 27.46 9.03 28.73
CA THR A 638 27.94 8.65 27.39
C THR A 638 26.83 7.95 26.60
N TRP A 639 27.03 7.62 25.32
CA TRP A 639 26.05 6.82 24.56
C TRP A 639 25.71 5.49 25.22
N LYS A 640 26.71 4.79 25.80
CA LYS A 640 26.51 3.54 26.53
C LYS A 640 25.62 3.77 27.76
N GLY A 641 26.00 4.74 28.62
CA GLY A 641 25.25 5.08 29.82
C GLY A 641 23.85 5.65 29.55
N PHE A 642 23.66 6.38 28.45
CA PHE A 642 22.35 6.88 28.03
C PHE A 642 21.38 5.75 27.68
N PHE A 643 21.83 4.74 26.95
CA PHE A 643 21.00 3.57 26.66
C PHE A 643 20.81 2.68 27.89
N GLU A 644 21.82 2.48 28.73
CA GLU A 644 21.69 1.71 29.99
C GLU A 644 20.76 2.39 31.00
N PHE A 645 20.71 3.73 31.02
CA PHE A 645 19.76 4.49 31.84
C PHE A 645 18.30 4.32 31.38
N LEU A 646 18.06 4.18 30.06
CA LEU A 646 16.72 4.00 29.50
C LEU A 646 16.29 2.52 29.43
N GLN A 647 17.25 1.64 29.20
CA GLN A 647 17.11 0.19 29.00
C GLN A 647 18.27 -0.49 29.75
N PRO A 648 18.19 -0.58 31.09
CA PRO A 648 19.12 -1.41 31.84
C PRO A 648 18.98 -2.85 31.33
N THR A 649 20.10 -3.51 31.10
CA THR A 649 20.13 -4.91 30.66
C THR A 649 19.40 -5.77 31.69
N VAL A 650 18.25 -6.31 31.29
CA VAL A 650 17.53 -7.32 32.07
C VAL A 650 18.33 -8.62 31.92
N ASN A 651 18.92 -9.09 33.02
CA ASN A 651 19.44 -10.45 33.08
C ASN A 651 18.22 -11.39 33.12
N ILE A 652 17.88 -11.94 31.96
CA ILE A 652 16.84 -12.96 31.82
C ILE A 652 17.43 -14.28 32.33
N LEU A 653 16.67 -14.98 33.18
CA LEU A 653 17.00 -16.31 33.74
C LEU A 653 16.57 -17.44 32.80
#